data_AF-A0A437SWK9-F1
#
_entry.id   AF-A0A437SWK9-F1
#
_cell.length_a   1.000
_cell.length_b   1.000
_cell.length_c   1.000
_cell.angle_alpha   90.00
_cell.angle_beta   90.00
_cell.angle_gamma   90.00
#
_symmetry.space_group_name_H-M   'P 1'
#
loop_
_entity.id
_entity.type
_entity.pdbx_description
1 polymer ?
#
loop_
_entity_poly.entity_id
_entity_poly.type
_entity_poly.pdbx_seq_one_letter_code
_entity_poly.pdbx_strand_id
1 'polypeptide(L)'
;MNANKQSYILWFDELHRDDVDLVGGKSSSLGELTSETNVPVPYGFATTATAYRHFMNYSNLNQNIDKLLADLKDPENSEELHYICSKIRKLMISAPMPEDLALDIGCAYDELAQRMRQNEPFVAVRSSATAEDLPDASFAGEQDTYLNVHAREQVLQKVQECYASLFTDRATYYRIKQNFPQEKVALSAAIQMMAFSKAAGVMFTVNVANGDDTKVMIEGSWGLGEYIVSGTVTPDNYVIDKNTMKITDKTITKKEIELVRLPSGGTIQQKVDDERVEAPVLTDAQIVELAGYAKEIEKHYGCYMDMEWSLDQDNKLWLVQARPETVWSRKKKTQATEQGEIEMTSEQKVLLKGLPASPGVASGKVHIIDDPKDINEFKPGEILVTLMTSPDWVPAMKKAAANITNNGEMTCHAAIVSREMQIPCLVGTVSRGLAATKALKNNEVVTVDAKNGVVYAGVVEKVVKKQPVNKTSSEVVEYYPPTATGIMMNLGDPDLAEKYASLPADGVGLMREEFLWTTYIHQHPLYLIETGHPERVVNELANGIGKVARAMAPRLVVLRFSDFKSGEYRNLKGGDKYEPHEPADLLGWRGASRYYDPKYIEAFKLELAAVKKVRQEFGLKNLNVMIPFCRTIEEARKVTEIMRAEGLVRSVDFKVYMMAEIPANIILADQFNQYIDGYSIGSNDLTMLLLGCDRNNDGISHLFDERNLAVKRAIRHLIKVAHQDGKTVSICGQAPSEYPEFTEFLVRSGIDYVSVNPDMVKATKKNVAHYEQRILLDQATGLGRKDQTDYNW
;
A
#
# COMPACT_ATOMS: atom_id res chain seq x y z
N MET A 1 -32.62 -16.66 -17.94
CA MET A 1 -31.52 -17.38 -17.31
C MET A 1 -30.39 -17.41 -18.33
N ASN A 2 -29.26 -16.75 -18.07
CA ASN A 2 -28.16 -16.65 -19.05
C ASN A 2 -27.55 -18.03 -19.30
N ALA A 3 -27.63 -18.51 -20.54
CA ALA A 3 -27.02 -19.77 -20.97
C ALA A 3 -25.49 -19.81 -20.68
N ASN A 4 -24.83 -18.64 -20.69
CA ASN A 4 -23.39 -18.50 -20.47
C ASN A 4 -22.91 -18.91 -19.06
N LYS A 5 -23.77 -18.86 -18.02
CA LYS A 5 -23.34 -19.17 -16.63
C LYS A 5 -23.04 -20.65 -16.37
N GLN A 6 -23.49 -21.55 -17.26
CA GLN A 6 -23.28 -22.99 -17.12
C GLN A 6 -22.28 -23.56 -18.14
N SER A 7 -21.76 -22.74 -19.07
CA SER A 7 -20.78 -23.20 -20.05
C SER A 7 -19.40 -23.39 -19.42
N TYR A 8 -18.65 -24.39 -19.87
CA TYR A 8 -17.24 -24.58 -19.51
C TYR A 8 -16.31 -23.70 -20.32
N ILE A 9 -16.72 -23.31 -21.53
CA ILE A 9 -15.93 -22.54 -22.49
C ILE A 9 -16.71 -21.32 -22.96
N LEU A 10 -16.02 -20.19 -23.10
CA LEU A 10 -16.54 -18.98 -23.72
C LEU A 10 -15.49 -18.42 -24.68
N TRP A 11 -15.93 -18.02 -25.87
CA TRP A 11 -15.07 -17.36 -26.86
C TRP A 11 -14.84 -15.90 -26.49
N PHE A 12 -13.74 -15.30 -26.95
CA PHE A 12 -13.44 -13.91 -26.60
C PHE A 12 -14.50 -12.91 -27.09
N ASP A 13 -15.18 -13.19 -28.21
CA ASP A 13 -16.31 -12.38 -28.70
C ASP A 13 -17.63 -12.59 -27.92
N GLU A 14 -17.66 -13.53 -26.97
CA GLU A 14 -18.79 -13.77 -26.06
C GLU A 14 -18.56 -13.20 -24.65
N LEU A 15 -17.38 -12.62 -24.41
CA LEU A 15 -16.93 -12.14 -23.11
C LEU A 15 -16.95 -10.61 -23.02
N HIS A 16 -17.39 -10.12 -21.87
CA HIS A 16 -17.43 -8.69 -21.55
C HIS A 16 -16.79 -8.41 -20.19
N ARG A 17 -16.51 -7.14 -19.92
CA ARG A 17 -15.91 -6.66 -18.67
C ARG A 17 -16.66 -7.10 -17.42
N ASP A 18 -17.99 -7.29 -17.50
CA ASP A 18 -18.81 -7.71 -16.36
C ASP A 18 -18.65 -9.20 -16.00
N ASP A 19 -17.95 -9.99 -16.83
CA ASP A 19 -17.78 -11.44 -16.65
C ASP A 19 -16.56 -11.83 -15.78
N VAL A 20 -15.98 -10.89 -15.00
CA VAL A 20 -14.81 -11.15 -14.12
C VAL A 20 -15.05 -12.33 -13.18
N ASP A 21 -16.25 -12.45 -12.60
CA ASP A 21 -16.60 -13.56 -11.69
C ASP A 21 -16.63 -14.93 -12.39
N LEU A 22 -16.79 -14.93 -13.73
CA LEU A 22 -16.91 -16.14 -14.54
C LEU A 22 -15.58 -16.54 -15.17
N VAL A 23 -14.74 -15.60 -15.61
CA VAL A 23 -13.49 -15.90 -16.34
C VAL A 23 -12.25 -15.19 -15.80
N GLY A 24 -12.34 -14.49 -14.67
CA GLY A 24 -11.26 -13.66 -14.15
C GLY A 24 -11.01 -12.41 -14.99
N GLY A 25 -10.24 -11.46 -14.45
CA GLY A 25 -10.15 -10.13 -15.06
C GLY A 25 -9.29 -10.06 -16.33
N LYS A 26 -8.31 -10.95 -16.52
CA LYS A 26 -7.54 -11.01 -17.78
C LYS A 26 -8.39 -11.49 -18.94
N SER A 27 -9.08 -12.63 -18.77
CA SER A 27 -9.96 -13.17 -19.81
C SER A 27 -11.13 -12.23 -20.09
N SER A 28 -11.71 -11.59 -19.07
CA SER A 28 -12.81 -10.64 -19.27
C SER A 28 -12.34 -9.40 -20.04
N SER A 29 -11.13 -8.89 -19.74
CA SER A 29 -10.55 -7.75 -20.44
C SER A 29 -10.15 -8.09 -21.88
N LEU A 30 -9.60 -9.29 -22.13
CA LEU A 30 -9.35 -9.78 -23.49
C LEU A 30 -10.64 -9.90 -24.30
N GLY A 31 -11.70 -10.38 -23.64
CA GLY A 31 -13.05 -10.42 -24.19
C GLY A 31 -13.53 -9.04 -24.59
N GLU A 32 -13.54 -8.11 -23.64
CA GLU A 32 -13.95 -6.71 -23.83
C GLU A 32 -13.21 -6.02 -24.98
N LEU A 33 -11.88 -6.21 -25.07
CA LEU A 33 -11.12 -5.69 -26.21
C LEU A 33 -11.57 -6.30 -27.54
N THR A 34 -11.85 -7.60 -27.56
CA THR A 34 -12.22 -8.34 -28.79
C THR A 34 -13.64 -8.01 -29.24
N SER A 35 -14.57 -7.81 -28.29
CA SER A 35 -16.00 -7.62 -28.57
C SER A 35 -16.38 -6.15 -28.77
N GLU A 36 -15.78 -5.21 -28.05
CA GLU A 36 -16.22 -3.81 -27.98
C GLU A 36 -15.25 -2.80 -28.62
N THR A 37 -14.04 -3.23 -29.03
CA THR A 37 -13.04 -2.34 -29.66
C THR A 37 -12.60 -2.84 -31.03
N ASN A 38 -11.97 -1.98 -31.83
CA ASN A 38 -11.42 -2.38 -33.14
C ASN A 38 -9.92 -2.71 -33.08
N VAL A 39 -9.34 -2.81 -31.89
CA VAL A 39 -7.91 -3.07 -31.75
C VAL A 39 -7.59 -4.54 -32.08
N PRO A 40 -6.43 -4.82 -32.70
CA PRO A 40 -6.08 -6.18 -33.09
C PRO A 40 -5.73 -7.03 -31.87
N VAL A 41 -6.63 -7.92 -31.46
CA VAL A 41 -6.39 -8.90 -30.39
C VAL A 41 -6.24 -10.29 -31.00
N PRO A 42 -5.20 -11.09 -30.64
CA PRO A 42 -5.13 -12.48 -31.06
C PRO A 42 -6.34 -13.24 -30.51
N TYR A 43 -7.08 -13.87 -31.40
CA TYR A 43 -8.34 -14.52 -31.05
C TYR A 43 -8.12 -15.77 -30.17
N GLY A 44 -9.16 -16.21 -29.48
CA GLY A 44 -9.06 -17.31 -28.52
C GLY A 44 -10.36 -17.58 -27.78
N PHE A 45 -10.25 -18.42 -26.76
CA PHE A 45 -11.33 -18.77 -25.85
C PHE A 45 -10.79 -18.91 -24.42
N ALA A 46 -11.68 -18.87 -23.43
CA ALA A 46 -11.34 -19.05 -22.03
C ALA A 46 -12.16 -20.18 -21.41
N THR A 47 -11.55 -20.92 -20.48
CA THR A 47 -12.30 -21.78 -19.57
C THR A 47 -12.98 -20.95 -18.49
N THR A 48 -14.11 -21.40 -17.98
CA THR A 48 -14.84 -20.68 -16.94
C THR A 48 -14.48 -21.14 -15.52
N ALA A 49 -14.79 -20.33 -14.53
CA ALA A 49 -14.75 -20.70 -13.12
C ALA A 49 -15.63 -21.93 -12.84
N THR A 50 -16.68 -22.16 -13.63
CA THR A 50 -17.51 -23.38 -13.59
C THR A 50 -16.71 -24.60 -14.03
N ALA A 51 -15.92 -24.50 -15.10
CA ALA A 51 -15.02 -25.58 -15.55
C ALA A 51 -13.98 -25.94 -14.48
N TYR A 52 -13.35 -24.94 -13.86
CA TYR A 52 -12.42 -25.15 -12.74
C TYR A 52 -13.10 -25.86 -11.57
N ARG A 53 -14.26 -25.39 -11.13
CA ARG A 53 -15.01 -26.01 -10.03
C ARG A 53 -15.44 -27.45 -10.35
N HIS A 54 -15.81 -27.72 -11.61
CA HIS A 54 -16.14 -29.09 -12.06
C HIS A 54 -14.93 -30.02 -11.96
N PHE A 55 -13.76 -29.60 -12.45
CA PHE A 55 -12.50 -30.34 -12.31
C PHE A 55 -12.17 -30.62 -10.84
N MET A 56 -12.27 -29.60 -9.98
CA MET A 56 -11.97 -29.72 -8.55
C MET A 56 -12.91 -30.69 -7.82
N ASN A 57 -14.19 -30.68 -8.17
CA ASN A 57 -15.21 -31.53 -7.54
C ASN A 57 -15.14 -32.98 -8.04
N TYR A 58 -15.03 -33.21 -9.35
CA TYR A 58 -14.99 -34.55 -9.93
C TYR A 58 -13.82 -35.38 -9.40
N SER A 59 -12.64 -34.75 -9.30
CA SER A 59 -11.42 -35.41 -8.82
C SER A 59 -11.25 -35.37 -7.30
N ASN A 60 -12.30 -34.93 -6.57
CA ASN A 60 -12.32 -34.74 -5.11
C ASN A 60 -11.10 -33.96 -4.58
N LEU A 61 -10.62 -32.99 -5.37
CA LEU A 61 -9.40 -32.23 -5.08
C LEU A 61 -9.61 -31.29 -3.91
N ASN A 62 -10.80 -30.67 -3.78
CA ASN A 62 -11.12 -29.76 -2.68
C ASN A 62 -10.85 -30.42 -1.32
N GLN A 63 -11.42 -31.60 -1.05
CA GLN A 63 -11.25 -32.31 0.22
C GLN A 63 -9.80 -32.73 0.48
N ASN A 64 -9.05 -33.09 -0.55
CA ASN A 64 -7.66 -33.52 -0.41
C ASN A 64 -6.72 -32.34 -0.18
N ILE A 65 -6.99 -31.21 -0.83
CA ILE A 65 -6.24 -29.97 -0.66
C ILE A 65 -6.48 -29.38 0.73
N ASP A 66 -7.73 -29.35 1.21
CA ASP A 66 -8.05 -28.87 2.57
C ASP A 66 -7.31 -29.67 3.65
N LYS A 67 -7.18 -31.00 3.47
CA LYS A 67 -6.40 -31.85 4.38
C LYS A 67 -4.92 -31.50 4.35
N LEU A 68 -4.34 -31.34 3.16
CA LEU A 68 -2.92 -30.99 3.01
C LEU A 68 -2.60 -29.60 3.58
N LEU A 69 -3.53 -28.67 3.50
CA LEU A 69 -3.38 -27.32 4.07
C LEU A 69 -3.63 -27.30 5.57
N ALA A 70 -4.50 -28.17 6.11
CA ALA A 70 -4.66 -28.34 7.55
C ALA A 70 -3.38 -28.86 8.23
N ASP A 71 -2.52 -29.56 7.49
CA ASP A 71 -1.20 -30.00 7.97
C ASP A 71 -0.19 -28.84 8.05
N LEU A 72 -0.46 -27.68 7.43
CA LEU A 72 0.39 -26.49 7.51
C LEU A 72 0.21 -25.81 8.87
N LYS A 73 1.22 -25.93 9.75
CA LYS A 73 1.15 -25.37 11.11
C LYS A 73 1.54 -23.91 11.16
N ASP A 74 2.54 -23.54 10.37
CA ASP A 74 3.08 -22.18 10.33
C ASP A 74 3.26 -21.72 8.86
N PRO A 75 2.44 -20.77 8.38
CA PRO A 75 2.58 -20.18 7.05
C PRO A 75 3.89 -19.40 6.87
N GLU A 76 4.58 -18.99 7.95
CA GLU A 76 5.87 -18.30 7.90
C GLU A 76 7.04 -19.27 7.65
N ASN A 77 6.83 -20.58 7.82
CA ASN A 77 7.85 -21.58 7.54
C ASN A 77 7.91 -21.88 6.03
N SER A 78 8.86 -21.24 5.35
CA SER A 78 9.03 -21.36 3.90
C SER A 78 9.25 -22.79 3.40
N GLU A 79 9.95 -23.64 4.17
CA GLU A 79 10.19 -25.03 3.76
C GLU A 79 8.92 -25.89 3.84
N GLU A 80 8.14 -25.71 4.91
CA GLU A 80 6.88 -26.42 5.13
C GLU A 80 5.82 -25.99 4.10
N LEU A 81 5.70 -24.68 3.87
CA LEU A 81 4.84 -24.10 2.85
C LEU A 81 5.19 -24.62 1.45
N HIS A 82 6.48 -24.59 1.07
CA HIS A 82 6.94 -25.10 -0.22
C HIS A 82 6.61 -26.58 -0.41
N TYR A 83 6.83 -27.38 0.63
CA TYR A 83 6.55 -28.82 0.62
C TYR A 83 5.07 -29.13 0.40
N ILE A 84 4.18 -28.45 1.14
CA ILE A 84 2.73 -28.64 1.04
C ILE A 84 2.21 -28.14 -0.31
N CYS A 85 2.61 -26.94 -0.74
CA CYS A 85 2.18 -26.38 -2.02
C CYS A 85 2.65 -27.24 -3.20
N SER A 86 3.90 -27.75 -3.15
CA SER A 86 4.41 -28.68 -4.17
C SER A 86 3.64 -30.00 -4.23
N LYS A 87 3.18 -30.52 -3.08
CA LYS A 87 2.30 -31.71 -3.05
C LYS A 87 0.94 -31.41 -3.68
N ILE A 88 0.34 -30.28 -3.35
CA ILE A 88 -0.96 -29.86 -3.91
C ILE A 88 -0.87 -29.73 -5.43
N ARG A 89 0.15 -29.04 -5.95
CA ARG A 89 0.34 -28.90 -7.40
C ARG A 89 0.54 -30.24 -8.10
N LYS A 90 1.37 -31.13 -7.53
CA LYS A 90 1.54 -32.50 -8.07
C LYS A 90 0.24 -33.29 -8.07
N LEU A 91 -0.55 -33.21 -6.99
CA LEU A 91 -1.85 -33.85 -6.88
C LEU A 91 -2.79 -33.36 -7.99
N MET A 92 -2.89 -32.05 -8.17
CA MET A 92 -3.72 -31.44 -9.21
C MET A 92 -3.28 -31.85 -10.62
N ILE A 93 -1.99 -31.83 -10.94
CA ILE A 93 -1.46 -32.23 -12.26
C ILE A 93 -1.68 -33.73 -12.52
N SER A 94 -1.64 -34.57 -11.48
CA SER A 94 -1.87 -36.02 -11.61
C SER A 94 -3.34 -36.43 -11.64
N ALA A 95 -4.26 -35.53 -11.29
CA ALA A 95 -5.68 -35.83 -11.23
C ALA A 95 -6.27 -36.01 -12.65
N PRO A 96 -7.23 -36.92 -12.84
CA PRO A 96 -7.91 -37.06 -14.13
C PRO A 96 -8.75 -35.81 -14.42
N MET A 97 -8.64 -35.29 -15.65
CA MET A 97 -9.58 -34.27 -16.15
C MET A 97 -10.93 -34.95 -16.44
N PRO A 98 -12.07 -34.39 -16.04
CA PRO A 98 -13.39 -34.88 -16.44
C PRO A 98 -13.49 -35.03 -17.97
N GLU A 99 -14.03 -36.16 -18.44
CA GLU A 99 -14.07 -36.47 -19.88
C GLU A 99 -14.87 -35.43 -20.67
N ASP A 100 -15.96 -34.92 -20.10
CA ASP A 100 -16.80 -33.86 -20.67
C ASP A 100 -16.02 -32.55 -20.83
N LEU A 101 -15.29 -32.14 -19.79
CA LEU A 101 -14.47 -30.93 -19.82
C LEU A 101 -13.28 -31.07 -20.79
N ALA A 102 -12.62 -32.23 -20.81
CA ALA A 102 -11.52 -32.50 -21.73
C ALA A 102 -11.99 -32.54 -23.20
N LEU A 103 -13.21 -33.04 -23.43
CA LEU A 103 -13.86 -33.00 -24.74
C LEU A 103 -14.13 -31.56 -25.16
N ASP A 104 -14.76 -30.75 -24.31
CA ASP A 104 -15.12 -29.37 -24.61
C ASP A 104 -13.91 -28.49 -24.91
N ILE A 105 -12.85 -28.55 -24.09
CA ILE A 105 -11.59 -27.81 -24.34
C ILE A 105 -10.97 -28.25 -25.67
N GLY A 106 -10.92 -29.55 -25.93
CA GLY A 106 -10.35 -30.09 -27.16
C GLY A 106 -11.14 -29.70 -28.41
N CYS A 107 -12.47 -29.78 -28.35
CA CYS A 107 -13.35 -29.33 -29.43
C CYS A 107 -13.24 -27.83 -29.68
N ALA A 108 -13.13 -27.00 -28.63
CA ALA A 108 -12.89 -25.57 -28.77
C ALA A 108 -11.53 -25.27 -29.43
N TYR A 109 -10.49 -26.03 -29.12
CA TYR A 109 -9.20 -25.93 -29.79
C TYR A 109 -9.26 -26.35 -31.27
N ASP A 110 -9.97 -27.45 -31.57
CA ASP A 110 -10.21 -27.89 -32.96
C ASP A 110 -11.05 -26.87 -33.75
N GLU A 111 -12.01 -26.23 -33.10
CA GLU A 111 -12.80 -25.14 -33.69
C GLU A 111 -11.96 -23.88 -33.89
N LEU A 112 -11.06 -23.54 -32.96
CA LEU A 112 -10.13 -22.43 -33.11
C LEU A 112 -9.23 -22.65 -34.34
N ALA A 113 -8.74 -23.87 -34.54
CA ALA A 113 -7.98 -24.27 -35.72
C ALA A 113 -8.77 -24.01 -37.02
N GLN A 114 -10.06 -24.34 -37.04
CA GLN A 114 -10.95 -24.09 -38.19
C GLN A 114 -11.20 -22.59 -38.41
N ARG A 115 -11.55 -21.83 -37.36
CA ARG A 115 -11.82 -20.39 -37.42
C ARG A 115 -10.59 -19.63 -37.94
N MET A 116 -9.39 -20.01 -37.47
CA MET A 116 -8.12 -19.39 -37.87
C MET A 116 -7.51 -19.98 -39.15
N ARG A 117 -8.09 -21.06 -39.69
CA ARG A 117 -7.59 -21.80 -40.87
C ARG A 117 -6.14 -22.25 -40.72
N GLN A 118 -5.78 -22.72 -39.53
CA GLN A 118 -4.45 -23.22 -39.20
C GLN A 118 -4.60 -24.60 -38.57
N ASN A 119 -3.89 -25.59 -39.10
CA ASN A 119 -3.86 -26.90 -38.47
C ASN A 119 -2.96 -26.85 -37.23
N GLU A 120 -3.44 -27.38 -36.10
CA GLU A 120 -2.75 -27.38 -34.81
C GLU A 120 -2.13 -26.00 -34.45
N PRO A 121 -2.95 -24.96 -34.29
CA PRO A 121 -2.46 -23.61 -34.07
C PRO A 121 -1.66 -23.52 -32.77
N PHE A 122 -0.56 -22.75 -32.80
CA PHE A 122 0.17 -22.47 -31.57
C PHE A 122 -0.60 -21.45 -30.73
N VAL A 123 -0.74 -21.74 -29.45
CA VAL A 123 -1.47 -20.93 -28.48
C VAL A 123 -0.62 -20.61 -27.25
N ALA A 124 -0.96 -19.53 -26.57
CA ALA A 124 -0.56 -19.24 -25.20
C ALA A 124 -1.70 -19.67 -24.26
N VAL A 125 -1.35 -20.33 -23.15
CA VAL A 125 -2.29 -20.66 -22.07
C VAL A 125 -1.94 -19.79 -20.87
N ARG A 126 -2.84 -18.88 -20.51
CA ARG A 126 -2.64 -17.85 -19.48
C ARG A 126 -3.63 -18.02 -18.34
N SER A 127 -3.15 -17.92 -17.11
CA SER A 127 -4.04 -17.90 -15.95
C SER A 127 -4.79 -16.57 -15.82
N SER A 128 -6.05 -16.64 -15.42
CA SER A 128 -6.93 -15.50 -15.16
C SER A 128 -7.78 -15.80 -13.92
N ALA A 129 -7.36 -15.31 -12.75
CA ALA A 129 -8.09 -15.61 -11.51
C ALA A 129 -9.27 -14.65 -11.29
N THR A 130 -10.35 -15.15 -10.67
CA THR A 130 -11.52 -14.32 -10.30
C THR A 130 -11.22 -13.29 -9.21
N ALA A 131 -10.07 -13.41 -8.54
CA ALA A 131 -9.64 -12.53 -7.46
C ALA A 131 -8.39 -11.69 -7.79
N GLU A 132 -7.81 -11.83 -8.99
CA GLU A 132 -6.53 -11.22 -9.37
C GLU A 132 -6.57 -9.67 -9.43
N ASP A 133 -7.75 -9.10 -9.66
CA ASP A 133 -7.98 -7.67 -9.89
C ASP A 133 -8.86 -7.00 -8.81
N LEU A 134 -8.94 -7.58 -7.60
CA LEU A 134 -9.64 -6.92 -6.49
C LEU A 134 -8.89 -5.63 -6.07
N PRO A 135 -9.61 -4.53 -5.75
CA PRO A 135 -9.01 -3.22 -5.44
C PRO A 135 -7.94 -3.22 -4.35
N ASP A 136 -7.98 -4.21 -3.45
CA ASP A 136 -7.08 -4.33 -2.31
C ASP A 136 -6.12 -5.55 -2.41
N ALA A 137 -6.14 -6.30 -3.51
CA ALA A 137 -5.30 -7.48 -3.72
C ALA A 137 -4.80 -7.55 -5.18
N SER A 138 -3.58 -7.08 -5.41
CA SER A 138 -2.88 -7.22 -6.68
C SER A 138 -2.10 -8.53 -6.69
N PHE A 139 -2.60 -9.55 -7.40
CA PHE A 139 -1.91 -10.85 -7.60
C PHE A 139 -0.95 -10.83 -8.80
N ALA A 140 -0.44 -9.65 -9.18
CA ALA A 140 0.31 -9.47 -10.41
C ALA A 140 1.58 -10.34 -10.46
N GLY A 141 1.68 -11.17 -11.51
CA GLY A 141 2.86 -11.98 -11.81
C GLY A 141 3.05 -13.22 -10.91
N GLU A 142 2.03 -13.65 -10.18
CA GLU A 142 2.13 -14.80 -9.24
C GLU A 142 1.76 -16.16 -9.84
N GLN A 143 1.28 -16.21 -11.08
CA GLN A 143 0.70 -17.39 -11.71
C GLN A 143 1.32 -17.68 -13.09
N ASP A 144 1.26 -18.94 -13.50
CA ASP A 144 2.00 -19.44 -14.64
C ASP A 144 1.36 -19.06 -15.99
N THR A 145 2.21 -18.69 -16.94
CA THR A 145 1.85 -18.53 -18.36
C THR A 145 2.68 -19.49 -19.19
N TYR A 146 2.02 -20.23 -20.08
CA TYR A 146 2.66 -21.18 -20.96
C TYR A 146 2.59 -20.69 -22.39
N LEU A 147 3.75 -20.39 -22.99
CA LEU A 147 3.85 -19.90 -24.36
C LEU A 147 4.15 -21.03 -25.35
N ASN A 148 3.72 -20.83 -26.59
CA ASN A 148 4.07 -21.69 -27.72
C ASN A 148 3.63 -23.17 -27.52
N VAL A 149 2.39 -23.37 -27.08
CA VAL A 149 1.75 -24.67 -26.87
C VAL A 149 1.00 -25.07 -28.14
N HIS A 150 1.06 -26.34 -28.53
CA HIS A 150 0.31 -26.86 -29.68
C HIS A 150 -0.09 -28.33 -29.43
N ALA A 151 -1.03 -28.82 -30.22
CA ALA A 151 -1.71 -30.10 -30.05
C ALA A 151 -2.66 -30.16 -28.84
N ARG A 152 -3.75 -30.92 -29.02
CA ARG A 152 -4.87 -31.02 -28.09
C ARG A 152 -4.45 -31.47 -26.69
N GLU A 153 -3.61 -32.49 -26.62
CA GLU A 153 -3.14 -33.08 -25.36
C GLU A 153 -2.29 -32.09 -24.56
N GLN A 154 -1.43 -31.31 -25.24
CA GLN A 154 -0.60 -30.31 -24.55
C GLN A 154 -1.45 -29.15 -24.04
N VAL A 155 -2.44 -28.69 -24.80
CA VAL A 155 -3.36 -27.62 -24.35
C VAL A 155 -4.10 -28.05 -23.09
N LEU A 156 -4.64 -29.28 -23.07
CA LEU A 156 -5.29 -29.83 -21.87
C LEU A 156 -4.34 -29.88 -20.67
N GLN A 157 -3.12 -30.37 -20.88
CA GLN A 157 -2.10 -30.42 -19.83
C GLN A 157 -1.79 -29.02 -19.30
N LYS A 158 -1.58 -28.03 -20.18
CA LYS A 158 -1.26 -26.65 -19.78
C LYS A 158 -2.41 -25.93 -19.10
N VAL A 159 -3.65 -26.20 -19.48
CA VAL A 159 -4.83 -25.71 -18.75
C VAL A 159 -4.84 -26.26 -17.31
N GLN A 160 -4.53 -27.55 -17.15
CA GLN A 160 -4.46 -28.17 -15.82
C GLN A 160 -3.29 -27.66 -14.98
N GLU A 161 -2.12 -27.43 -15.60
CA GLU A 161 -0.98 -26.77 -14.95
C GLU A 161 -1.33 -25.32 -14.55
N CYS A 162 -2.07 -24.57 -15.38
CA CYS A 162 -2.61 -23.27 -14.98
C CYS A 162 -3.50 -23.39 -13.75
N TYR A 163 -4.45 -24.33 -13.71
CA TYR A 163 -5.28 -24.56 -12.52
C TYR A 163 -4.44 -24.85 -11.26
N ALA A 164 -3.38 -25.63 -11.39
CA ALA A 164 -2.45 -25.91 -10.29
C ALA A 164 -1.67 -24.67 -9.83
N SER A 165 -1.40 -23.71 -10.72
CA SER A 165 -0.69 -22.46 -10.39
C SER A 165 -1.44 -21.58 -9.38
N LEU A 166 -2.73 -21.82 -9.16
CA LEU A 166 -3.45 -21.18 -8.06
C LEU A 166 -2.78 -21.49 -6.71
N PHE A 167 -2.14 -22.64 -6.56
CA PHE A 167 -1.47 -23.10 -5.34
C PHE A 167 0.07 -22.98 -5.44
N THR A 168 0.59 -21.94 -6.09
CA THR A 168 1.98 -21.53 -5.89
C THR A 168 2.20 -21.14 -4.42
N ASP A 169 3.45 -21.22 -3.97
CA ASP A 169 3.81 -20.97 -2.57
C ASP A 169 3.38 -19.54 -2.17
N ARG A 170 3.65 -18.58 -3.07
CA ARG A 170 3.31 -17.17 -2.93
C ARG A 170 1.80 -16.92 -2.88
N ALA A 171 1.04 -17.47 -3.83
CA ALA A 171 -0.41 -17.29 -3.88
C ALA A 171 -1.10 -17.93 -2.67
N THR A 172 -0.58 -19.07 -2.18
CA THR A 172 -1.11 -19.77 -1.01
C THR A 172 -0.82 -18.99 0.28
N TYR A 173 0.43 -18.55 0.48
CA TYR A 173 0.81 -17.72 1.63
C TYR A 173 -0.03 -16.45 1.73
N TYR A 174 -0.19 -15.75 0.61
CA TYR A 174 -0.98 -14.51 0.55
C TYR A 174 -2.43 -14.75 0.95
N ARG A 175 -3.07 -15.80 0.40
CA ARG A 175 -4.46 -16.14 0.75
C ARG A 175 -4.63 -16.48 2.23
N ILE A 176 -3.68 -17.21 2.82
CA ILE A 176 -3.69 -17.53 4.25
C ILE A 176 -3.57 -16.23 5.07
N LYS A 177 -2.65 -15.32 4.71
CA LYS A 177 -2.48 -14.04 5.41
C LYS A 177 -3.70 -13.12 5.37
N GLN A 178 -4.43 -13.14 4.26
CA GLN A 178 -5.65 -12.34 4.08
C GLN A 178 -6.91 -13.05 4.61
N ASN A 179 -6.78 -14.22 5.26
CA ASN A 179 -7.91 -15.06 5.68
C ASN A 179 -8.94 -15.31 4.57
N PHE A 180 -8.47 -15.48 3.32
CA PHE A 180 -9.34 -15.66 2.18
C PHE A 180 -9.70 -17.15 1.99
N PRO A 181 -10.99 -17.54 1.96
CA PRO A 181 -11.38 -18.95 1.82
C PRO A 181 -10.92 -19.53 0.48
N GLN A 182 -10.23 -20.68 0.52
CA GLN A 182 -9.61 -21.28 -0.68
C GLN A 182 -10.64 -21.72 -1.72
N GLU A 183 -11.75 -22.29 -1.25
CA GLU A 183 -12.90 -22.74 -2.03
C GLU A 183 -13.64 -21.62 -2.79
N LYS A 184 -13.43 -20.35 -2.41
CA LYS A 184 -14.06 -19.20 -3.08
C LYS A 184 -13.27 -18.69 -4.28
N VAL A 185 -12.00 -19.07 -4.42
CA VAL A 185 -11.16 -18.62 -5.54
C VAL A 185 -11.20 -19.65 -6.66
N ALA A 186 -11.58 -19.20 -7.85
CA ALA A 186 -11.54 -20.01 -9.06
C ALA A 186 -10.56 -19.40 -10.07
N LEU A 187 -10.03 -20.25 -10.95
CA LEU A 187 -9.12 -19.85 -12.01
C LEU A 187 -9.73 -20.17 -13.37
N SER A 188 -9.73 -19.18 -14.25
CA SER A 188 -9.92 -19.38 -15.70
C SER A 188 -8.56 -19.54 -16.37
N ALA A 189 -8.50 -20.35 -17.42
CA ALA A 189 -7.38 -20.38 -18.34
C ALA A 189 -7.82 -19.75 -19.67
N ALA A 190 -7.12 -18.71 -20.12
CA ALA A 190 -7.27 -18.14 -21.45
C ALA A 190 -6.34 -18.87 -22.43
N ILE A 191 -6.93 -19.47 -23.47
CA ILE A 191 -6.24 -20.12 -24.59
C ILE A 191 -6.29 -19.16 -25.77
N GLN A 192 -5.18 -18.49 -26.04
CA GLN A 192 -5.09 -17.41 -27.00
C GLN A 192 -4.12 -17.74 -28.13
N MET A 193 -4.46 -17.40 -29.37
CA MET A 193 -3.55 -17.54 -30.51
C MET A 193 -2.20 -16.87 -30.25
N MET A 194 -1.13 -17.60 -30.55
CA MET A 194 0.22 -17.08 -30.37
C MET A 194 0.54 -16.09 -31.51
N ALA A 195 0.74 -14.82 -31.16
CA ALA A 195 1.36 -13.87 -32.07
C ALA A 195 2.88 -14.16 -32.09
N PHE A 196 3.40 -14.65 -33.21
CA PHE A 196 4.83 -14.99 -33.33
C PHE A 196 5.68 -13.72 -33.37
N SER A 197 5.99 -13.21 -32.19
CA SER A 197 6.55 -11.89 -32.01
C SER A 197 8.03 -11.87 -32.41
N LYS A 198 8.41 -10.93 -33.28
CA LYS A 198 9.82 -10.54 -33.43
C LYS A 198 10.22 -9.50 -32.40
N ALA A 199 9.26 -8.70 -31.94
CA ALA A 199 9.39 -7.79 -30.84
C ALA A 199 8.08 -7.79 -30.04
N ALA A 200 8.16 -7.50 -28.76
CA ALA A 200 7.01 -7.37 -27.90
C ALA A 200 7.29 -6.31 -26.84
N GLY A 201 6.29 -5.95 -26.05
CA GLY A 201 6.45 -4.88 -25.10
C GLY A 201 5.22 -4.57 -24.26
N VAL A 202 5.36 -3.51 -23.48
CA VAL A 202 4.33 -2.95 -22.62
C VAL A 202 4.09 -1.50 -23.00
N MET A 203 2.90 -0.99 -22.75
CA MET A 203 2.58 0.42 -22.95
C MET A 203 1.56 0.92 -21.94
N PHE A 204 1.70 2.20 -21.59
CA PHE A 204 0.90 2.88 -20.59
C PHE A 204 0.28 4.13 -21.19
N THR A 205 -0.99 4.38 -20.85
CA THR A 205 -1.67 5.63 -21.24
C THR A 205 -1.43 6.76 -20.24
N VAL A 206 -0.35 6.69 -19.48
CA VAL A 206 0.11 7.77 -18.60
C VAL A 206 1.62 7.60 -18.46
N ASN A 207 2.35 8.68 -18.31
CA ASN A 207 3.74 8.57 -17.89
C ASN A 207 3.78 8.09 -16.44
N VAL A 208 4.09 6.82 -16.24
CA VAL A 208 4.07 6.18 -14.92
C VAL A 208 5.07 6.79 -13.93
N ALA A 209 6.12 7.45 -14.41
CA ALA A 209 7.17 8.04 -13.58
C ALA A 209 6.70 9.32 -12.86
N ASN A 210 5.90 10.13 -13.53
CA ASN A 210 5.56 11.48 -13.08
C ASN A 210 4.05 11.80 -13.14
N GLY A 211 3.24 10.87 -13.65
CA GLY A 211 1.79 11.01 -13.76
C GLY A 211 1.31 11.90 -14.90
N ASP A 212 2.18 12.25 -15.86
CA ASP A 212 1.78 13.05 -17.02
C ASP A 212 0.79 12.27 -17.90
N ASP A 213 -0.48 12.67 -17.85
CA ASP A 213 -1.57 12.05 -18.57
C ASP A 213 -1.69 12.52 -20.02
N THR A 214 -0.86 13.48 -20.44
CA THR A 214 -0.75 13.92 -21.83
C THR A 214 0.12 12.98 -22.67
N LYS A 215 0.79 12.00 -22.05
CA LYS A 215 1.74 11.10 -22.72
C LYS A 215 1.30 9.64 -22.74
N VAL A 216 1.69 8.94 -23.81
CA VAL A 216 1.73 7.47 -23.87
C VAL A 216 3.18 7.05 -23.78
N MET A 217 3.46 6.04 -22.96
CA MET A 217 4.78 5.44 -22.82
C MET A 217 4.74 4.05 -23.43
N ILE A 218 5.65 3.73 -24.34
CA ILE A 218 5.76 2.42 -25.00
C ILE A 218 7.17 1.90 -24.74
N GLU A 219 7.26 0.68 -24.21
CA GLU A 219 8.50 -0.05 -24.02
C GLU A 219 8.49 -1.29 -24.93
N GLY A 220 9.63 -1.67 -25.52
CA GLY A 220 9.71 -2.88 -26.33
C GLY A 220 11.10 -3.50 -26.45
N SER A 221 11.17 -4.82 -26.53
CA SER A 221 12.41 -5.59 -26.74
C SER A 221 12.21 -6.65 -27.84
N TRP A 222 13.31 -7.24 -28.30
CA TRP A 222 13.29 -8.34 -29.27
C TRP A 222 12.73 -9.63 -28.65
N GLY A 223 12.06 -10.43 -29.48
CA GLY A 223 11.45 -11.70 -29.09
C GLY A 223 10.10 -11.56 -28.37
N LEU A 224 9.80 -12.55 -27.53
CA LEU A 224 8.56 -12.64 -26.76
C LEU A 224 8.58 -11.72 -25.53
N GLY A 225 7.41 -11.19 -25.14
CA GLY A 225 7.28 -10.14 -24.12
C GLY A 225 7.60 -10.53 -22.67
N GLU A 226 7.74 -11.83 -22.38
CA GLU A 226 7.99 -12.36 -21.03
C GLU A 226 9.25 -11.76 -20.38
N TYR A 227 10.30 -11.52 -21.16
CA TYR A 227 11.55 -10.93 -20.66
C TYR A 227 11.44 -9.45 -20.28
N ILE A 228 10.48 -8.73 -20.87
CA ILE A 228 10.22 -7.33 -20.53
C ILE A 228 9.42 -7.27 -19.24
N VAL A 229 8.35 -8.08 -19.15
CA VAL A 229 7.49 -8.16 -17.96
C VAL A 229 8.29 -8.64 -16.73
N SER A 230 9.21 -9.59 -16.91
CA SER A 230 10.11 -10.05 -15.83
C SER A 230 11.27 -9.08 -15.54
N GLY A 231 11.56 -8.11 -16.42
CA GLY A 231 12.70 -7.21 -16.31
C GLY A 231 14.06 -7.85 -16.67
N THR A 232 14.05 -9.03 -17.30
CA THR A 232 15.24 -9.76 -17.75
C THR A 232 16.03 -8.99 -18.82
N VAL A 233 15.33 -8.22 -19.66
CA VAL A 233 15.92 -7.35 -20.68
C VAL A 233 15.63 -5.89 -20.38
N THR A 234 16.52 -5.02 -20.85
CA THR A 234 16.28 -3.56 -20.90
C THR A 234 15.66 -3.24 -22.26
N PRO A 235 14.36 -2.89 -22.36
CA PRO A 235 13.73 -2.54 -23.63
C PRO A 235 14.15 -1.17 -24.19
N ASP A 236 13.72 -0.87 -25.40
CA ASP A 236 13.68 0.50 -25.90
C ASP A 236 12.51 1.25 -25.27
N ASN A 237 12.65 2.56 -25.12
CA ASN A 237 11.63 3.43 -24.54
C ASN A 237 11.21 4.53 -25.51
N TYR A 238 9.89 4.69 -25.70
CA TYR A 238 9.29 5.68 -26.57
C TYR A 238 8.22 6.46 -25.81
N VAL A 239 8.29 7.80 -25.85
CA VAL A 239 7.28 8.68 -25.26
C VAL A 239 6.57 9.45 -26.37
N ILE A 240 5.24 9.40 -26.35
CA ILE A 240 4.39 9.97 -27.40
C ILE A 240 3.40 10.94 -26.76
N ASP A 241 3.21 12.10 -27.38
CA ASP A 241 2.20 13.08 -26.98
C ASP A 241 0.82 12.70 -27.51
N LYS A 242 -0.18 12.51 -26.65
CA LYS A 242 -1.53 12.04 -27.00
C LYS A 242 -2.32 13.00 -27.88
N ASN A 243 -2.00 14.30 -27.81
CA ASN A 243 -2.73 15.33 -28.53
C ASN A 243 -2.22 15.45 -29.97
N THR A 244 -0.90 15.46 -30.13
CA THR A 244 -0.25 15.63 -31.43
C THR A 244 0.12 14.32 -32.12
N MET A 245 0.09 13.20 -31.40
CA MET A 245 0.56 11.87 -31.84
C MET A 245 2.03 11.87 -32.30
N LYS A 246 2.84 12.81 -31.77
CA LYS A 246 4.26 12.91 -32.08
C LYS A 246 5.10 12.23 -31.01
N ILE A 247 6.16 11.55 -31.44
CA ILE A 247 7.18 10.98 -30.57
C ILE A 247 7.98 12.15 -29.98
N THR A 248 7.96 12.31 -28.66
CA THR A 248 8.65 13.38 -27.93
C THR A 248 9.99 12.92 -27.38
N ASP A 249 10.12 11.64 -27.04
CA ASP A 249 11.39 11.05 -26.59
C ASP A 249 11.55 9.63 -27.15
N LYS A 250 12.81 9.26 -27.42
CA LYS A 250 13.19 7.95 -27.93
C LYS A 250 14.55 7.55 -27.37
N THR A 251 14.55 6.53 -26.52
CA THR A 251 15.76 5.93 -25.95
C THR A 251 15.92 4.52 -26.49
N ILE A 252 17.00 4.27 -27.22
CA ILE A 252 17.33 2.93 -27.73
C ILE A 252 18.40 2.31 -26.86
N THR A 253 18.17 1.07 -26.41
CA THR A 253 19.06 0.37 -25.49
C THR A 253 19.65 -0.88 -26.14
N LYS A 254 20.77 -1.33 -25.57
CA LYS A 254 21.48 -2.51 -26.03
C LYS A 254 20.76 -3.78 -25.56
N LYS A 255 20.14 -4.52 -26.48
CA LYS A 255 19.36 -5.74 -26.21
C LYS A 255 20.18 -6.97 -26.58
N GLU A 256 20.85 -7.59 -25.61
CA GLU A 256 21.81 -8.67 -25.87
C GLU A 256 21.17 -10.06 -26.00
N ILE A 257 19.98 -10.24 -25.45
CA ILE A 257 19.25 -11.51 -25.44
C ILE A 257 17.78 -11.31 -25.82
N GLU A 258 17.19 -12.33 -26.42
CA GLU A 258 15.78 -12.41 -26.77
C GLU A 258 15.22 -13.79 -26.43
N LEU A 259 13.94 -13.85 -26.07
CA LEU A 259 13.22 -15.11 -25.89
C LEU A 259 12.53 -15.47 -27.21
N VAL A 260 12.88 -16.60 -27.80
CA VAL A 260 12.34 -17.06 -29.09
C VAL A 260 11.60 -18.38 -28.93
N ARG A 261 10.64 -18.64 -29.81
CA ARG A 261 9.93 -19.92 -29.85
C ARG A 261 10.82 -21.04 -30.40
N LEU A 262 10.61 -22.25 -29.90
CA LEU A 262 11.10 -23.47 -30.53
C LEU A 262 10.08 -23.98 -31.57
N PRO A 263 10.53 -24.50 -32.73
CA PRO A 263 9.63 -25.08 -33.73
C PRO A 263 8.74 -26.22 -33.21
N SER A 264 9.22 -26.96 -32.20
CA SER A 264 8.55 -28.11 -31.59
C SER A 264 7.61 -27.77 -30.43
N GLY A 265 7.48 -26.50 -30.06
CA GLY A 265 6.78 -26.05 -28.85
C GLY A 265 7.72 -25.60 -27.74
N GLY A 266 7.27 -24.66 -26.90
CA GLY A 266 8.08 -24.01 -25.85
C GLY A 266 8.99 -22.88 -26.35
N THR A 267 9.84 -22.36 -25.47
CA THR A 267 10.68 -21.17 -25.73
C THR A 267 12.15 -21.42 -25.33
N ILE A 268 13.06 -20.66 -25.93
CA ILE A 268 14.50 -20.72 -25.63
C ILE A 268 15.09 -19.31 -25.63
N GLN A 269 16.03 -19.07 -24.73
CA GLN A 269 16.85 -17.86 -24.74
C GLN A 269 17.88 -17.92 -25.86
N GLN A 270 17.98 -16.87 -26.67
CA GLN A 270 19.01 -16.72 -27.68
C GLN A 270 19.70 -15.36 -27.55
N LYS A 271 20.96 -15.27 -27.97
CA LYS A 271 21.67 -13.99 -28.13
C LYS A 271 21.10 -13.26 -29.35
N VAL A 272 20.83 -11.97 -29.22
CA VAL A 272 20.43 -11.11 -30.35
C VAL A 272 21.62 -10.93 -31.29
N ASP A 273 21.38 -10.97 -32.60
CA ASP A 273 22.40 -10.76 -33.63
C ASP A 273 23.03 -9.37 -33.50
N ASP A 274 24.35 -9.26 -33.69
CA ASP A 274 25.11 -8.03 -33.40
C ASP A 274 24.58 -6.79 -34.16
N GLU A 275 23.97 -6.96 -35.34
CA GLU A 275 23.32 -5.89 -36.11
C GLU A 275 22.00 -5.38 -35.50
N ARG A 276 21.30 -6.22 -34.73
CA ARG A 276 20.00 -5.94 -34.10
C ARG A 276 20.13 -5.46 -32.66
N VAL A 277 21.26 -5.74 -32.01
CA VAL A 277 21.49 -5.46 -30.58
C VAL A 277 21.25 -3.98 -30.21
N GLU A 278 21.63 -3.05 -31.07
CA GLU A 278 21.44 -1.60 -30.86
C GLU A 278 20.39 -0.98 -31.79
N ALA A 279 19.68 -1.80 -32.57
CA ALA A 279 18.62 -1.34 -33.45
C ALA A 279 17.32 -1.07 -32.65
N PRO A 280 16.49 -0.10 -33.08
CA PRO A 280 15.17 0.11 -32.51
C PRO A 280 14.24 -1.06 -32.84
N VAL A 281 13.49 -1.54 -31.83
CA VAL A 281 12.54 -2.65 -32.02
C VAL A 281 11.30 -2.28 -32.83
N LEU A 282 10.97 -0.99 -32.88
CA LEU A 282 9.80 -0.45 -33.57
C LEU A 282 10.20 0.67 -34.52
N THR A 283 9.50 0.74 -35.64
CA THR A 283 9.54 1.91 -36.53
C THR A 283 8.64 3.03 -36.01
N ASP A 284 8.89 4.27 -36.42
CA ASP A 284 8.09 5.44 -36.01
C ASP A 284 6.61 5.29 -36.36
N ALA A 285 6.31 4.67 -37.50
CA ALA A 285 4.93 4.39 -37.91
C ALA A 285 4.24 3.41 -36.93
N GLN A 286 4.94 2.35 -36.52
CA GLN A 286 4.42 1.37 -35.56
C GLN A 286 4.25 1.96 -34.15
N ILE A 287 5.17 2.85 -33.72
CA ILE A 287 5.06 3.57 -32.44
C ILE A 287 3.78 4.42 -32.42
N VAL A 288 3.51 5.16 -33.51
CA VAL A 288 2.30 5.98 -33.63
C VAL A 288 1.03 5.13 -33.71
N GLU A 289 1.09 3.99 -34.40
CA GLU A 289 -0.02 3.04 -34.49
C GLU A 289 -0.38 2.46 -33.11
N LEU A 290 0.60 1.98 -32.34
CA LEU A 290 0.40 1.51 -30.96
C LEU A 290 -0.17 2.60 -30.05
N ALA A 291 0.35 3.83 -30.15
CA ALA A 291 -0.18 4.96 -29.39
C ALA A 291 -1.65 5.26 -29.77
N GLY A 292 -2.04 5.02 -31.03
CA GLY A 292 -3.43 5.08 -31.50
C GLY A 292 -4.31 4.06 -30.79
N TYR A 293 -3.89 2.79 -30.73
CA TYR A 293 -4.59 1.74 -30.00
C TYR A 293 -4.71 2.06 -28.51
N ALA A 294 -3.62 2.53 -27.88
CA ALA A 294 -3.61 2.91 -26.47
C ALA A 294 -4.66 3.97 -26.15
N LYS A 295 -4.83 4.97 -27.03
CA LYS A 295 -5.82 6.04 -26.88
C LYS A 295 -7.26 5.56 -27.07
N GLU A 296 -7.49 4.64 -28.00
CA GLU A 296 -8.80 4.00 -28.20
C GLU A 296 -9.21 3.18 -26.97
N ILE A 297 -8.28 2.39 -26.42
CA ILE A 297 -8.50 1.57 -25.24
C ILE A 297 -8.73 2.45 -23.99
N GLU A 298 -7.91 3.49 -23.75
CA GLU A 298 -8.14 4.43 -22.64
C GLU A 298 -9.53 5.08 -22.72
N LYS A 299 -9.94 5.48 -23.93
CA LYS A 299 -11.26 6.09 -24.15
C LYS A 299 -12.39 5.12 -23.84
N HIS A 300 -12.25 3.85 -24.22
CA HIS A 300 -13.24 2.81 -23.96
C HIS A 300 -13.38 2.53 -22.45
N TYR A 301 -12.25 2.32 -21.76
CA TYR A 301 -12.26 1.93 -20.35
C TYR A 301 -12.48 3.11 -19.38
N GLY A 302 -12.26 4.36 -19.83
CA GLY A 302 -12.44 5.58 -19.04
C GLY A 302 -11.43 5.79 -17.90
N CYS A 303 -10.33 5.02 -17.89
CA CYS A 303 -9.27 5.08 -16.89
C CYS A 303 -7.89 4.90 -17.56
N TYR A 304 -6.79 5.16 -16.84
CA TYR A 304 -5.47 4.86 -17.39
C TYR A 304 -5.29 3.35 -17.50
N MET A 305 -4.55 2.93 -18.51
CA MET A 305 -4.44 1.54 -18.93
C MET A 305 -2.97 1.12 -18.99
N ASP A 306 -2.72 -0.09 -18.51
CA ASP A 306 -1.49 -0.88 -18.64
C ASP A 306 -1.78 -2.00 -19.65
N MET A 307 -1.01 -2.05 -20.74
CA MET A 307 -1.28 -2.91 -21.89
C MET A 307 -0.02 -3.62 -22.36
N GLU A 308 -0.16 -4.87 -22.76
CA GLU A 308 0.89 -5.66 -23.39
C GLU A 308 0.64 -5.76 -24.89
N TRP A 309 1.70 -5.65 -25.69
CA TRP A 309 1.63 -5.71 -27.14
C TRP A 309 2.70 -6.63 -27.72
N SER A 310 2.47 -7.11 -28.95
CA SER A 310 3.43 -7.87 -29.72
C SER A 310 3.42 -7.44 -31.19
N LEU A 311 4.59 -7.43 -31.80
CA LEU A 311 4.81 -7.21 -33.23
C LEU A 311 5.19 -8.55 -33.85
N ASP A 312 4.33 -9.10 -34.70
CA ASP A 312 4.58 -10.39 -35.33
C ASP A 312 5.61 -10.32 -36.48
N GLN A 313 5.95 -11.49 -37.02
CA GLN A 313 6.87 -11.62 -38.15
C GLN A 313 6.38 -10.88 -39.42
N ASP A 314 5.06 -10.72 -39.58
CA ASP A 314 4.43 -10.05 -40.72
C ASP A 314 4.31 -8.52 -40.52
N ASN A 315 4.93 -7.97 -39.47
CA ASN A 315 4.86 -6.57 -39.04
C ASN A 315 3.49 -6.11 -38.54
N LYS A 316 2.60 -7.03 -38.19
CA LYS A 316 1.31 -6.68 -37.60
C LYS A 316 1.42 -6.56 -36.09
N LEU A 317 0.85 -5.48 -35.56
CA LEU A 317 0.75 -5.21 -34.13
C LEU A 317 -0.47 -5.91 -33.55
N TRP A 318 -0.30 -6.44 -32.35
CA TRP A 318 -1.32 -7.18 -31.61
C TRP A 318 -1.33 -6.75 -30.15
N LEU A 319 -2.50 -6.55 -29.58
CA LEU A 319 -2.73 -6.34 -28.16
C LEU A 319 -2.96 -7.69 -27.51
N VAL A 320 -2.07 -8.07 -26.58
CA VAL A 320 -2.10 -9.39 -25.94
C VAL A 320 -2.64 -9.37 -24.52
N GLN A 321 -2.74 -8.18 -23.91
CA GLN A 321 -3.38 -7.96 -22.61
C GLN A 321 -3.69 -6.46 -22.41
N ALA A 322 -4.74 -6.15 -21.64
CA ALA A 322 -4.98 -4.80 -21.12
C ALA A 322 -5.62 -4.87 -19.74
N ARG A 323 -5.28 -3.92 -18.86
CA ARG A 323 -5.92 -3.74 -17.55
C ARG A 323 -5.82 -2.28 -17.09
N PRO A 324 -6.67 -1.85 -16.14
CA PRO A 324 -6.50 -0.53 -15.53
C PRO A 324 -5.14 -0.38 -14.84
N GLU A 325 -4.47 0.74 -15.05
CA GLU A 325 -3.25 1.12 -14.32
C GLU A 325 -3.60 1.44 -12.87
N THR A 326 -2.81 0.96 -11.91
CA THR A 326 -3.24 0.87 -10.51
C THR A 326 -2.93 2.10 -9.65
N VAL A 327 -1.94 2.92 -10.01
CA VAL A 327 -1.44 4.03 -9.16
C VAL A 327 -2.10 5.36 -9.53
N TRP A 328 -2.07 5.74 -10.80
CA TRP A 328 -2.58 6.99 -11.32
C TRP A 328 -4.08 6.92 -11.63
N SER A 329 -4.64 5.76 -11.99
CA SER A 329 -6.11 5.66 -12.18
C SER A 329 -6.87 5.88 -10.87
N ARG A 330 -6.27 5.54 -9.72
CA ARG A 330 -6.83 5.87 -8.40
C ARG A 330 -6.79 7.38 -8.12
N LYS A 331 -5.78 8.09 -8.64
CA LYS A 331 -5.66 9.56 -8.56
C LYS A 331 -6.52 10.33 -9.58
N LYS A 332 -6.86 9.75 -10.74
CA LYS A 332 -7.67 10.41 -11.79
C LYS A 332 -9.10 10.77 -11.34
N LYS A 333 -9.62 10.14 -10.28
CA LYS A 333 -10.85 10.60 -9.58
C LYS A 333 -10.68 11.93 -8.84
N THR A 334 -9.49 12.53 -8.85
CA THR A 334 -9.14 13.74 -8.08
C THR A 334 -8.19 14.66 -8.86
N GLN A 335 -8.61 15.09 -10.05
CA GLN A 335 -8.10 16.22 -10.86
C GLN A 335 -6.64 16.23 -11.37
N ALA A 336 -6.49 16.93 -12.52
CA ALA A 336 -5.34 17.03 -13.40
C ALA A 336 -4.49 18.31 -13.17
N THR A 337 -3.23 18.24 -13.65
CA THR A 337 -2.26 19.31 -14.02
C THR A 337 -1.69 20.18 -12.87
N GLU A 338 -0.40 20.56 -12.79
CA GLU A 338 0.67 20.78 -13.78
C GLU A 338 2.08 20.41 -13.22
N GLN A 339 3.01 20.11 -14.14
CA GLN A 339 4.45 19.87 -13.91
C GLN A 339 5.30 21.11 -14.21
N GLY A 340 6.41 21.26 -13.50
CA GLY A 340 7.48 22.22 -13.82
C GLY A 340 8.86 21.59 -13.66
N GLU A 341 9.64 21.59 -14.74
CA GLU A 341 11.07 21.22 -14.80
C GLU A 341 11.97 22.34 -14.27
N ILE A 342 13.10 21.98 -13.64
CA ILE A 342 14.18 22.93 -13.30
C ILE A 342 15.55 22.27 -13.55
N GLU A 343 16.42 23.00 -14.27
CA GLU A 343 17.83 22.70 -14.56
C GLU A 343 18.76 22.73 -13.32
N MET A 344 19.84 21.94 -13.35
CA MET A 344 20.88 21.86 -12.32
C MET A 344 22.24 22.42 -12.76
N THR A 345 23.03 23.00 -11.84
CA THR A 345 24.50 22.85 -11.79
C THR A 345 25.10 23.12 -10.39
N SER A 346 25.99 22.22 -9.93
CA SER A 346 27.39 22.51 -9.50
C SER A 346 28.04 21.24 -8.90
N GLU A 347 29.33 21.09 -9.19
CA GLU A 347 30.14 19.85 -9.19
C GLU A 347 29.99 18.93 -7.97
N GLN A 348 29.48 17.72 -8.22
CA GLN A 348 29.51 16.59 -7.29
C GLN A 348 29.96 15.36 -8.09
N LYS A 349 30.82 14.53 -7.50
CA LYS A 349 31.35 13.34 -8.17
C LYS A 349 30.23 12.31 -8.33
N VAL A 350 29.58 12.33 -9.49
CA VAL A 350 28.64 11.31 -9.94
C VAL A 350 29.40 10.00 -10.07
N LEU A 351 28.95 8.97 -9.35
CA LEU A 351 29.52 7.62 -9.41
C LEU A 351 28.91 6.82 -10.56
N LEU A 352 27.59 6.91 -10.74
CA LEU A 352 26.87 6.27 -11.84
C LEU A 352 25.48 6.90 -12.04
N LYS A 353 24.83 6.53 -13.14
CA LYS A 353 23.45 6.93 -13.47
C LYS A 353 22.59 5.69 -13.69
N GLY A 354 21.29 5.81 -13.47
CA GLY A 354 20.29 4.75 -13.68
C GLY A 354 18.93 5.34 -14.02
N LEU A 355 17.98 4.49 -14.40
CA LEU A 355 16.59 4.88 -14.62
C LEU A 355 15.89 5.13 -13.28
N PRO A 356 15.19 6.27 -13.11
CA PRO A 356 14.49 6.63 -11.88
C PRO A 356 13.21 5.80 -11.69
N ALA A 357 13.37 4.56 -11.22
CA ALA A 357 12.28 3.62 -11.04
C ALA A 357 11.29 4.03 -9.95
N SER A 358 11.79 4.42 -8.78
CA SER A 358 10.96 4.91 -7.67
C SER A 358 11.56 6.21 -7.14
N PRO A 359 10.83 7.34 -7.21
CA PRO A 359 11.39 8.65 -6.94
C PRO A 359 11.70 8.83 -5.45
N GLY A 360 12.83 9.46 -5.15
CA GLY A 360 13.24 9.80 -3.79
C GLY A 360 14.73 10.01 -3.68
N VAL A 361 15.19 10.45 -2.52
CA VAL A 361 16.62 10.63 -2.23
C VAL A 361 16.94 9.91 -0.93
N ALA A 362 17.95 9.05 -0.94
CA ALA A 362 18.42 8.37 0.27
C ALA A 362 19.93 8.17 0.23
N SER A 363 20.55 8.17 1.42
CA SER A 363 21.97 7.91 1.59
C SER A 363 22.17 6.72 2.51
N GLY A 364 23.18 5.90 2.24
CA GLY A 364 23.47 4.72 3.05
C GLY A 364 24.76 4.03 2.60
N LYS A 365 25.14 3.00 3.34
CA LYS A 365 26.26 2.12 2.96
C LYS A 365 25.80 1.17 1.87
N VAL A 366 26.55 1.08 0.78
CA VAL A 366 26.35 0.11 -0.28
C VAL A 366 26.58 -1.29 0.26
N HIS A 367 25.61 -2.17 0.02
CA HIS A 367 25.75 -3.59 0.22
C HIS A 367 25.36 -4.29 -1.09
N ILE A 368 26.38 -4.79 -1.77
CA ILE A 368 26.31 -5.57 -2.99
C ILE A 368 26.05 -7.01 -2.61
N ILE A 369 24.92 -7.52 -3.08
CA ILE A 369 24.53 -8.91 -2.90
C ILE A 369 24.25 -9.47 -4.31
N ASP A 370 24.85 -10.61 -4.63
CA ASP A 370 24.72 -11.24 -5.95
C ASP A 370 23.68 -12.39 -5.96
N ASP A 371 23.46 -13.05 -4.81
CA ASP A 371 22.52 -14.17 -4.65
C ASP A 371 21.57 -13.88 -3.46
N PRO A 372 20.24 -14.09 -3.60
CA PRO A 372 19.28 -13.87 -2.52
C PRO A 372 19.53 -14.73 -1.26
N LYS A 373 20.34 -15.79 -1.32
CA LYS A 373 20.73 -16.56 -0.11
C LYS A 373 21.47 -15.73 0.93
N ASP A 374 22.15 -14.68 0.51
CA ASP A 374 22.99 -13.84 1.39
C ASP A 374 22.19 -12.64 1.98
N ILE A 375 20.88 -12.58 1.75
CA ILE A 375 19.98 -11.52 2.26
C ILE A 375 20.00 -11.40 3.79
N ASN A 376 20.32 -12.48 4.52
CA ASN A 376 20.41 -12.47 5.97
C ASN A 376 21.54 -11.57 6.50
N GLU A 377 22.53 -11.25 5.66
CA GLU A 377 23.63 -10.35 6.00
C GLU A 377 23.27 -8.86 5.82
N PHE A 378 22.17 -8.57 5.11
CA PHE A 378 21.72 -7.21 4.79
C PHE A 378 21.09 -6.49 5.98
N LYS A 379 21.55 -5.27 6.28
CA LYS A 379 21.11 -4.50 7.45
C LYS A 379 20.15 -3.37 7.07
N PRO A 380 19.20 -3.02 7.96
CA PRO A 380 18.32 -1.87 7.75
C PRO A 380 19.09 -0.57 7.50
N GLY A 381 18.67 0.20 6.50
CA GLY A 381 19.27 1.48 6.12
C GLY A 381 20.46 1.39 5.15
N GLU A 382 20.84 0.19 4.71
CA GLU A 382 21.85 -0.01 3.65
C GLU A 382 21.25 0.25 2.25
N ILE A 383 22.11 0.56 1.27
CA ILE A 383 21.74 0.69 -0.14
C ILE A 383 21.95 -0.68 -0.78
N LEU A 384 20.86 -1.32 -1.18
CA LEU A 384 20.90 -2.61 -1.85
C LEU A 384 21.41 -2.41 -3.28
N VAL A 385 22.51 -3.07 -3.64
CA VAL A 385 23.04 -3.07 -5.00
C VAL A 385 23.07 -4.51 -5.49
N THR A 386 22.44 -4.79 -6.63
CA THR A 386 22.44 -6.15 -7.20
C THR A 386 22.32 -6.14 -8.72
N LEU A 387 22.42 -7.31 -9.34
CA LEU A 387 22.20 -7.49 -10.78
C LEU A 387 20.74 -7.23 -11.15
N MET A 388 19.83 -7.93 -10.49
CA MET A 388 18.38 -7.85 -10.66
C MET A 388 17.72 -8.40 -9.39
N THR A 389 16.50 -7.94 -9.08
CA THR A 389 15.73 -8.50 -7.96
C THR A 389 14.67 -9.47 -8.47
N SER A 390 14.48 -10.58 -7.75
CA SER A 390 13.29 -11.44 -7.80
C SER A 390 12.46 -11.28 -6.52
N PRO A 391 11.27 -11.90 -6.38
CA PRO A 391 10.47 -11.83 -5.15
C PRO A 391 11.23 -12.23 -3.87
N ASP A 392 12.23 -13.10 -3.98
CA ASP A 392 13.08 -13.51 -2.86
C ASP A 392 13.87 -12.34 -2.23
N TRP A 393 14.04 -11.25 -2.98
CA TRP A 393 14.75 -10.04 -2.55
C TRP A 393 13.90 -9.08 -1.72
N VAL A 394 12.57 -9.28 -1.70
CA VAL A 394 11.62 -8.41 -0.97
C VAL A 394 12.02 -8.16 0.49
N PRO A 395 12.48 -9.15 1.28
CA PRO A 395 12.92 -8.91 2.65
C PRO A 395 14.11 -7.95 2.76
N ALA A 396 15.08 -8.00 1.83
CA ALA A 396 16.19 -7.05 1.78
C ALA A 396 15.73 -5.67 1.28
N MET A 397 14.92 -5.65 0.22
CA MET A 397 14.38 -4.42 -0.35
C MET A 397 13.60 -3.60 0.69
N LYS A 398 12.80 -4.25 1.54
CA LYS A 398 12.07 -3.58 2.65
C LYS A 398 12.99 -2.94 3.68
N LYS A 399 14.18 -3.50 3.89
CA LYS A 399 15.18 -2.98 4.84
C LYS A 399 16.04 -1.88 4.21
N ALA A 400 16.09 -1.80 2.88
CA ALA A 400 17.01 -0.92 2.17
C ALA A 400 16.58 0.55 2.25
N ALA A 401 17.55 1.46 2.39
CA ALA A 401 17.33 2.90 2.25
C ALA A 401 17.11 3.30 0.78
N ALA A 402 17.72 2.57 -0.16
CA ALA A 402 17.44 2.63 -1.59
C ALA A 402 17.87 1.33 -2.27
N ASN A 403 17.28 1.05 -3.43
CA ASN A 403 17.62 -0.09 -4.27
C ASN A 403 18.30 0.37 -5.57
N ILE A 404 19.37 -0.30 -5.98
CA ILE A 404 20.07 -0.06 -7.25
C ILE A 404 20.27 -1.40 -7.97
N THR A 405 19.80 -1.51 -9.21
CA THR A 405 20.05 -2.70 -10.04
C THR A 405 20.88 -2.40 -11.28
N ASN A 406 21.70 -3.36 -11.71
CA ASN A 406 22.41 -3.30 -12.98
C ASN A 406 21.43 -3.30 -14.16
N ASN A 407 20.46 -4.22 -14.09
CA ASN A 407 19.50 -4.50 -15.15
C ASN A 407 18.08 -4.11 -14.70
N GLY A 408 17.15 -4.05 -15.64
CA GLY A 408 15.74 -3.77 -15.39
C GLY A 408 15.33 -2.33 -15.76
N GLU A 409 14.04 -2.16 -15.98
CA GLU A 409 13.41 -0.91 -16.41
C GLU A 409 12.25 -0.50 -15.49
N MET A 410 11.47 0.51 -15.89
CA MET A 410 10.37 1.04 -15.07
C MET A 410 9.33 -0.01 -14.69
N THR A 411 9.28 -1.13 -15.39
CA THR A 411 8.31 -2.22 -15.19
C THR A 411 8.94 -3.47 -14.56
N CYS A 412 10.24 -3.49 -14.29
CA CYS A 412 10.86 -4.65 -13.67
C CYS A 412 10.44 -4.82 -12.21
N HIS A 413 10.63 -6.03 -11.68
CA HIS A 413 10.32 -6.37 -10.29
C HIS A 413 10.85 -5.34 -9.28
N ALA A 414 12.11 -4.91 -9.42
CA ALA A 414 12.72 -3.91 -8.53
C ALA A 414 11.96 -2.58 -8.52
N ALA A 415 11.44 -2.15 -9.68
CA ALA A 415 10.76 -0.89 -9.86
C ALA A 415 9.34 -0.93 -9.30
N ILE A 416 8.58 -1.99 -9.60
CA ILE A 416 7.21 -2.18 -9.11
C ILE A 416 7.21 -2.24 -7.58
N VAL A 417 7.99 -3.16 -7.01
CA VAL A 417 8.03 -3.39 -5.56
C VAL A 417 8.55 -2.16 -4.81
N SER A 418 9.57 -1.48 -5.33
CA SER A 418 10.10 -0.27 -4.67
C SER A 418 9.12 0.91 -4.73
N ARG A 419 8.30 1.03 -5.79
CA ARG A 419 7.23 2.03 -5.84
C ARG A 419 6.13 1.75 -4.84
N GLU A 420 5.70 0.50 -4.74
CA GLU A 420 4.70 0.04 -3.76
C GLU A 420 5.16 0.32 -2.32
N MET A 421 6.46 0.09 -2.04
CA MET A 421 7.07 0.31 -0.73
C MET A 421 7.52 1.75 -0.50
N GLN A 422 7.40 2.65 -1.49
CA GLN A 422 7.91 4.03 -1.47
C GLN A 422 9.41 4.15 -1.11
N ILE A 423 10.21 3.18 -1.55
CA ILE A 423 11.66 3.15 -1.36
C ILE A 423 12.33 3.71 -2.63
N PRO A 424 13.27 4.66 -2.53
CA PRO A 424 14.00 5.17 -3.70
C PRO A 424 14.66 4.04 -4.48
N CYS A 425 14.50 4.02 -5.80
CA CYS A 425 15.01 2.93 -6.64
C CYS A 425 15.56 3.42 -7.97
N LEU A 426 16.78 2.98 -8.30
CA LEU A 426 17.41 3.13 -9.61
C LEU A 426 17.57 1.76 -10.26
N VAL A 427 17.13 1.63 -11.50
CA VAL A 427 17.25 0.39 -12.27
C VAL A 427 18.01 0.62 -13.56
N GLY A 428 18.52 -0.45 -14.18
CA GLY A 428 19.15 -0.34 -15.49
C GLY A 428 20.40 0.55 -15.52
N THR A 429 21.25 0.49 -14.49
CA THR A 429 22.48 1.31 -14.45
C THR A 429 23.44 1.00 -15.61
N VAL A 430 23.41 -0.23 -16.12
CA VAL A 430 24.16 -0.64 -17.33
C VAL A 430 23.69 0.14 -18.55
N SER A 431 22.38 0.31 -18.75
CA SER A 431 21.83 1.03 -19.91
C SER A 431 22.10 2.53 -19.87
N ARG A 432 22.50 3.06 -18.70
CA ARG A 432 22.91 4.45 -18.49
C ARG A 432 24.43 4.61 -18.31
N GLY A 433 25.20 3.55 -18.55
CA GLY A 433 26.65 3.60 -18.82
C GLY A 433 27.52 2.60 -18.03
N LEU A 434 27.24 2.36 -16.75
CA LEU A 434 28.12 1.56 -15.86
C LEU A 434 27.30 0.64 -14.96
N ALA A 435 27.70 -0.63 -14.87
CA ALA A 435 27.12 -1.58 -13.93
C ALA A 435 27.37 -1.13 -12.47
N ALA A 436 26.31 -0.92 -11.69
CA ALA A 436 26.39 -0.57 -10.28
C ALA A 436 27.21 -1.57 -9.44
N THR A 437 27.11 -2.87 -9.69
CA THR A 437 27.91 -3.89 -8.97
C THR A 437 29.42 -3.78 -9.23
N LYS A 438 29.84 -3.09 -10.30
CA LYS A 438 31.25 -2.84 -10.62
C LYS A 438 31.71 -1.43 -10.23
N ALA A 439 30.80 -0.47 -10.30
CA ALA A 439 31.09 0.94 -10.06
C ALA A 439 31.11 1.30 -8.56
N LEU A 440 30.35 0.58 -7.73
CA LEU A 440 30.27 0.78 -6.29
C LEU A 440 31.00 -0.33 -5.53
N LYS A 441 31.39 -0.08 -4.27
CA LYS A 441 32.03 -1.06 -3.40
C LYS A 441 31.22 -1.33 -2.14
N ASN A 442 31.30 -2.56 -1.62
CA ASN A 442 30.73 -2.90 -0.31
C ASN A 442 31.22 -1.94 0.78
N ASN A 443 30.30 -1.51 1.64
CA ASN A 443 30.47 -0.51 2.70
C ASN A 443 30.76 0.93 2.24
N GLU A 444 30.78 1.21 0.93
CA GLU A 444 30.93 2.56 0.41
C GLU A 444 29.68 3.39 0.73
N VAL A 445 29.85 4.60 1.27
CA VAL A 445 28.71 5.48 1.54
C VAL A 445 28.37 6.26 0.29
N VAL A 446 27.12 6.18 -0.16
CA VAL A 446 26.63 6.85 -1.36
C VAL A 446 25.31 7.58 -1.08
N THR A 447 24.97 8.52 -1.97
CA THR A 447 23.65 9.15 -2.02
C THR A 447 22.98 8.81 -3.34
N VAL A 448 21.82 8.18 -3.26
CA VAL A 448 20.97 7.82 -4.39
C VAL A 448 19.93 8.91 -4.57
N ASP A 449 20.00 9.64 -5.67
CA ASP A 449 18.97 10.57 -6.14
C ASP A 449 18.18 9.87 -7.24
N ALA A 450 17.18 9.10 -6.79
CA ALA A 450 16.27 8.37 -7.67
C ALA A 450 15.23 9.27 -8.33
N LYS A 451 15.20 10.59 -8.03
CA LYS A 451 14.42 11.56 -8.80
C LYS A 451 15.13 11.94 -10.09
N ASN A 452 16.44 12.22 -10.01
CA ASN A 452 17.24 12.64 -11.16
C ASN A 452 17.99 11.50 -11.85
N GLY A 453 17.92 10.27 -11.32
CA GLY A 453 18.57 9.11 -11.94
C GLY A 453 20.07 8.99 -11.62
N VAL A 454 20.55 9.54 -10.50
CA VAL A 454 21.99 9.74 -10.25
C VAL A 454 22.41 9.20 -8.89
N VAL A 455 23.59 8.58 -8.82
CA VAL A 455 24.27 8.21 -7.57
C VAL A 455 25.51 9.06 -7.39
N TYR A 456 25.63 9.67 -6.21
CA TYR A 456 26.76 10.52 -5.82
C TYR A 456 27.64 9.83 -4.77
N ALA A 457 28.94 10.15 -4.78
CA ALA A 457 29.86 9.70 -3.75
C ALA A 457 29.61 10.41 -2.41
N GLY A 458 29.56 9.65 -1.31
CA GLY A 458 29.36 10.17 0.05
C GLY A 458 27.92 10.61 0.33
N VAL A 459 27.72 11.22 1.50
CA VAL A 459 26.43 11.83 1.88
C VAL A 459 26.39 13.25 1.30
N VAL A 460 25.53 13.48 0.31
CA VAL A 460 25.40 14.79 -0.32
C VAL A 460 24.39 15.64 0.43
N GLU A 461 24.88 16.45 1.37
CA GLU A 461 24.03 17.28 2.22
C GLU A 461 23.16 18.29 1.46
N LYS A 462 23.50 18.72 0.23
CA LYS A 462 22.69 19.67 -0.56
C LYS A 462 21.54 19.03 -1.36
N VAL A 463 21.64 17.74 -1.69
CA VAL A 463 20.56 16.97 -2.36
C VAL A 463 19.63 16.38 -1.30
N VAL A 464 20.16 16.17 -0.08
CA VAL A 464 19.42 15.68 1.10
C VAL A 464 18.80 16.83 1.92
N LYS A 465 19.38 18.04 1.94
CA LYS A 465 18.78 19.23 2.59
C LYS A 465 17.98 20.07 1.59
N LYS A 466 16.66 20.16 1.78
CA LYS A 466 15.86 21.30 1.28
C LYS A 466 16.38 22.57 1.96
N GLN A 467 17.02 23.47 1.22
CA GLN A 467 17.24 24.85 1.68
C GLN A 467 16.09 25.78 1.26
N PRO A 468 15.84 26.84 2.04
CA PRO A 468 14.59 27.58 2.06
C PRO A 468 14.50 28.50 0.86
N VAL A 469 13.42 28.38 0.09
CA VAL A 469 13.11 29.38 -0.93
C VAL A 469 12.57 30.60 -0.21
N ASN A 470 13.30 31.72 -0.29
CA ASN A 470 12.75 33.06 -0.07
C ASN A 470 11.58 33.25 -1.03
N LYS A 471 10.36 33.07 -0.53
CA LYS A 471 9.11 33.29 -1.27
C LYS A 471 8.87 34.80 -1.40
N THR A 472 9.30 35.36 -2.51
CA THR A 472 8.56 36.45 -3.17
C THR A 472 7.91 35.88 -4.43
N SER A 473 6.91 35.03 -4.21
CA SER A 473 5.89 34.65 -5.19
C SER A 473 4.67 34.27 -4.39
N SER A 474 3.61 35.05 -4.52
CA SER A 474 2.31 34.81 -3.88
C SER A 474 1.83 33.40 -4.24
N GLU A 475 1.97 32.46 -3.32
CA GLU A 475 1.40 31.13 -3.46
C GLU A 475 -0.13 31.27 -3.45
N VAL A 476 -0.78 30.65 -4.43
CA VAL A 476 -2.23 30.44 -4.39
C VAL A 476 -2.46 29.42 -3.28
N VAL A 477 -2.71 29.91 -2.07
CA VAL A 477 -3.12 29.08 -0.93
C VAL A 477 -4.46 28.45 -1.30
N GLU A 478 -4.53 27.12 -1.37
CA GLU A 478 -5.79 26.39 -1.52
C GLU A 478 -6.73 26.87 -0.40
N TYR A 479 -7.83 27.53 -0.76
CA TYR A 479 -8.73 28.15 0.21
C TYR A 479 -9.55 27.07 0.93
N TYR A 480 -9.54 27.14 2.27
CA TYR A 480 -10.43 26.36 3.13
C TYR A 480 -11.33 27.33 3.88
N PRO A 481 -12.67 27.16 3.83
CA PRO A 481 -13.56 27.98 4.62
C PRO A 481 -13.21 27.89 6.12
N PRO A 482 -13.22 29.00 6.86
CA PRO A 482 -13.14 28.95 8.33
C PRO A 482 -14.30 28.11 8.88
N THR A 483 -13.97 27.19 9.79
CA THR A 483 -14.94 26.33 10.49
C THR A 483 -14.90 26.60 11.98
N ALA A 484 -16.02 26.38 12.67
CA ALA A 484 -16.09 26.44 14.12
C ALA A 484 -15.44 25.20 14.75
N THR A 485 -15.72 24.02 14.21
CA THR A 485 -15.05 22.77 14.57
C THR A 485 -13.67 22.72 13.90
N GLY A 486 -12.61 22.60 14.70
CA GLY A 486 -11.25 22.49 14.21
C GLY A 486 -10.90 21.06 13.77
N ILE A 487 -10.00 20.93 12.80
CA ILE A 487 -9.55 19.66 12.25
C ILE A 487 -8.10 19.42 12.67
N MET A 488 -7.89 18.42 13.51
CA MET A 488 -6.57 17.98 13.95
C MET A 488 -6.15 16.70 13.25
N MET A 489 -4.88 16.31 13.41
CA MET A 489 -4.35 15.04 12.90
C MET A 489 -3.94 14.07 14.02
N ASN A 490 -4.10 12.78 13.76
CA ASN A 490 -3.50 11.71 14.54
C ASN A 490 -2.10 11.43 13.98
N LEU A 491 -1.05 11.52 14.81
CA LEU A 491 0.34 11.34 14.36
C LEU A 491 1.16 10.57 15.41
N GLY A 492 1.52 9.33 15.11
CA GLY A 492 2.37 8.51 15.98
C GLY A 492 3.86 8.61 15.66
N ASP A 493 4.20 8.66 14.37
CA ASP A 493 5.59 8.66 13.89
C ASP A 493 6.17 10.08 13.80
N PRO A 494 7.19 10.44 14.58
CA PRO A 494 7.84 11.74 14.52
C PRO A 494 8.52 12.05 13.18
N ASP A 495 8.95 11.03 12.43
CA ASP A 495 9.65 11.20 11.16
C ASP A 495 8.71 11.71 10.07
N LEU A 496 7.39 11.47 10.21
CA LEU A 496 6.37 11.97 9.31
C LEU A 496 5.89 13.40 9.62
N ALA A 497 6.32 14.00 10.74
CA ALA A 497 5.81 15.30 11.19
C ALA A 497 6.08 16.43 10.18
N GLU A 498 7.28 16.49 9.59
CA GLU A 498 7.62 17.52 8.60
C GLU A 498 6.84 17.35 7.29
N LYS A 499 6.59 16.10 6.89
CA LYS A 499 5.78 15.77 5.71
C LYS A 499 4.35 16.31 5.87
N TYR A 500 3.77 16.17 7.05
CA TYR A 500 2.38 16.54 7.32
C TYR A 500 2.20 17.96 7.87
N ALA A 501 3.28 18.65 8.24
CA ALA A 501 3.21 20.04 8.67
C ALA A 501 2.60 20.98 7.62
N SER A 502 2.72 20.67 6.32
CA SER A 502 2.11 21.49 5.26
C SER A 502 0.60 21.29 5.10
N LEU A 503 -0.01 20.32 5.78
CA LEU A 503 -1.45 20.10 5.72
C LEU A 503 -2.20 21.21 6.46
N PRO A 504 -3.42 21.57 6.00
CA PRO A 504 -4.25 22.60 6.61
C PRO A 504 -4.94 22.11 7.90
N ALA A 505 -4.26 21.32 8.72
CA ALA A 505 -4.71 20.91 10.04
C ALA A 505 -4.42 22.01 11.07
N ASP A 506 -5.30 22.10 12.06
CA ASP A 506 -5.23 23.06 13.17
C ASP A 506 -4.32 22.58 14.31
N GLY A 507 -3.80 21.35 14.21
CA GLY A 507 -2.82 20.77 15.14
C GLY A 507 -2.75 19.24 15.08
N VAL A 508 -2.08 18.65 16.06
CA VAL A 508 -2.05 17.20 16.32
C VAL A 508 -2.91 16.93 17.55
N GLY A 509 -4.04 16.25 17.36
CA GLY A 509 -5.00 15.95 18.43
C GLY A 509 -4.66 14.70 19.20
N LEU A 510 -3.84 13.81 18.61
CA LEU A 510 -3.32 12.63 19.27
C LEU A 510 -1.91 12.34 18.76
N MET A 511 -0.90 12.64 19.58
CA MET A 511 0.44 12.11 19.44
C MET A 511 0.60 10.90 20.36
N ARG A 512 0.88 9.74 19.78
CA ARG A 512 1.05 8.46 20.49
C ARG A 512 2.52 8.25 20.82
N GLU A 513 2.88 8.20 22.09
CA GLU A 513 4.27 7.98 22.49
C GLU A 513 4.73 6.53 22.39
N GLU A 514 3.82 5.56 22.23
CA GLU A 514 4.15 4.13 22.10
C GLU A 514 5.08 3.84 20.92
N PHE A 515 4.97 4.62 19.83
CA PHE A 515 5.87 4.54 18.69
C PHE A 515 7.30 4.94 19.07
N LEU A 516 7.49 5.87 20.01
CA LEU A 516 8.82 6.27 20.47
C LEU A 516 9.51 5.14 21.21
N TRP A 517 8.75 4.43 22.04
CA TRP A 517 9.22 3.27 22.78
C TRP A 517 9.59 2.10 21.86
N THR A 518 8.80 1.84 20.82
CA THR A 518 9.02 0.71 19.90
C THR A 518 10.00 0.99 18.77
N THR A 519 10.32 2.26 18.48
CA THR A 519 11.18 2.64 17.34
C THR A 519 12.53 3.23 17.76
N TYR A 520 12.62 3.90 18.91
CA TYR A 520 13.87 4.57 19.34
C TYR A 520 14.42 4.00 20.65
N ILE A 521 13.57 3.67 21.63
CA ILE A 521 14.03 3.27 22.97
C ILE A 521 14.23 1.74 23.09
N HIS A 522 13.29 0.94 22.61
CA HIS A 522 13.25 -0.53 22.59
C HIS A 522 13.47 -1.24 23.95
N GLN A 523 13.45 -0.50 25.06
CA GLN A 523 13.80 -0.99 26.40
C GLN A 523 12.79 -0.51 27.42
N HIS A 524 12.49 -1.37 28.40
CA HIS A 524 11.54 -1.06 29.46
C HIS A 524 12.06 0.10 30.34
N PRO A 525 11.24 1.09 30.73
CA PRO A 525 11.70 2.23 31.52
C PRO A 525 12.32 1.84 32.88
N LEU A 526 11.70 0.91 33.60
CA LEU A 526 12.25 0.44 34.88
C LEU A 526 13.57 -0.32 34.70
N TYR A 527 13.76 -0.99 33.55
CA TYR A 527 15.03 -1.64 33.22
C TYR A 527 16.12 -0.60 32.98
N LEU A 528 15.81 0.50 32.29
CA LEU A 528 16.74 1.61 32.08
C LEU A 528 17.09 2.31 33.39
N ILE A 529 16.14 2.45 34.32
CA ILE A 529 16.42 2.96 35.67
C ILE A 529 17.38 2.03 36.41
N GLU A 530 17.08 0.73 36.45
CA GLU A 530 17.90 -0.26 37.17
C GLU A 530 19.32 -0.37 36.59
N THR A 531 19.46 -0.24 35.27
CA THR A 531 20.76 -0.27 34.58
C THR A 531 21.50 1.06 34.60
N GLY A 532 20.96 2.10 35.25
CA GLY A 532 21.63 3.38 35.45
C GLY A 532 21.58 4.32 34.25
N HIS A 533 20.60 4.16 33.36
CA HIS A 533 20.41 4.97 32.14
C HIS A 533 19.04 5.70 32.05
N PRO A 534 18.49 6.29 33.13
CA PRO A 534 17.19 6.99 33.08
C PRO A 534 17.19 8.22 32.15
N GLU A 535 18.34 8.85 31.96
CA GLU A 535 18.52 10.00 31.07
C GLU A 535 18.18 9.68 29.61
N ARG A 536 18.37 8.41 29.21
CA ARG A 536 18.07 7.97 27.86
C ARG A 536 16.57 8.05 27.56
N VAL A 537 15.72 7.65 28.50
CA VAL A 537 14.26 7.78 28.37
C VAL A 537 13.89 9.25 28.15
N VAL A 538 14.38 10.12 29.03
CA VAL A 538 14.06 11.56 28.98
C VAL A 538 14.51 12.18 27.67
N ASN A 539 15.74 11.89 27.22
CA ASN A 539 16.30 12.49 26.01
C ASN A 539 15.64 11.98 24.74
N GLU A 540 15.42 10.67 24.61
CA GLU A 540 14.82 10.08 23.40
C GLU A 540 13.35 10.50 23.26
N LEU A 541 12.58 10.44 24.35
CA LEU A 541 11.20 10.94 24.35
C LEU A 541 11.16 12.43 24.02
N ALA A 542 11.98 13.25 24.68
CA ALA A 542 12.01 14.68 24.42
C ALA A 542 12.39 15.00 22.97
N ASN A 543 13.35 14.29 22.38
CA ASN A 543 13.75 14.49 20.99
C ASN A 543 12.63 14.13 20.02
N GLY A 544 11.97 12.99 20.20
CA GLY A 544 10.84 12.54 19.38
C GLY A 544 9.65 13.50 19.48
N ILE A 545 9.23 13.83 20.70
CA ILE A 545 8.15 14.79 20.98
C ILE A 545 8.50 16.17 20.42
N GLY A 546 9.74 16.62 20.63
CA GLY A 546 10.24 17.91 20.17
C GLY A 546 10.25 18.03 18.64
N LYS A 547 10.50 16.94 17.91
CA LYS A 547 10.43 16.92 16.44
C LYS A 547 9.02 17.23 15.95
N VAL A 548 8.01 16.57 16.51
CA VAL A 548 6.59 16.81 16.17
C VAL A 548 6.16 18.21 16.58
N ALA A 549 6.42 18.62 17.82
CA ALA A 549 6.04 19.93 18.34
C ALA A 549 6.69 21.08 17.54
N ARG A 550 7.93 20.93 17.10
CA ARG A 550 8.63 21.92 16.26
C ARG A 550 8.04 22.02 14.86
N ALA A 551 7.76 20.89 14.22
CA ALA A 551 7.18 20.86 12.88
C ALA A 551 5.76 21.49 12.86
N MET A 552 5.01 21.35 13.94
CA MET A 552 3.64 21.85 14.04
C MET A 552 3.55 23.29 14.56
N ALA A 553 4.58 23.82 15.21
CA ALA A 553 4.56 25.14 15.82
C ALA A 553 4.09 26.24 14.83
N PRO A 554 3.18 27.14 15.22
CA PRO A 554 2.60 27.31 16.56
C PRO A 554 1.34 26.47 16.86
N ARG A 555 0.93 25.57 15.96
CA ARG A 555 -0.27 24.72 16.12
C ARG A 555 -0.14 23.77 17.29
N LEU A 556 -1.27 23.49 17.94
CA LEU A 556 -1.33 22.67 19.13
C LEU A 556 -0.89 21.23 18.85
N VAL A 557 -0.17 20.62 19.78
CA VAL A 557 0.16 19.19 19.78
C VAL A 557 -0.26 18.60 21.12
N VAL A 558 -1.09 17.58 21.11
CA VAL A 558 -1.52 16.87 22.31
C VAL A 558 -0.84 15.51 22.36
N LEU A 559 0.14 15.37 23.25
CA LEU A 559 0.81 14.11 23.55
C LEU A 559 -0.02 13.27 24.52
N ARG A 560 -0.36 12.05 24.13
CA ARG A 560 -0.89 11.07 25.09
C ARG A 560 0.27 10.37 25.76
N PHE A 561 0.28 10.37 27.09
CA PHE A 561 1.23 9.56 27.87
C PHE A 561 1.07 8.07 27.57
N SER A 562 2.04 7.26 27.97
CA SER A 562 2.06 5.84 27.60
C SER A 562 0.78 5.11 28.01
N ASP A 563 0.09 4.53 27.03
CA ASP A 563 -1.08 3.69 27.24
C ASP A 563 -0.78 2.21 26.91
N PHE A 564 0.49 1.81 26.96
CA PHE A 564 0.87 0.41 26.76
C PHE A 564 0.20 -0.51 27.79
N LYS A 565 -0.20 -1.67 27.29
CA LYS A 565 -0.64 -2.81 28.09
C LYS A 565 0.59 -3.54 28.64
N SER A 566 0.40 -4.29 29.73
CA SER A 566 1.47 -5.08 30.35
C SER A 566 2.14 -6.05 29.36
N GLY A 567 1.36 -6.66 28.45
CA GLY A 567 1.90 -7.50 27.39
C GLY A 567 2.80 -6.76 26.38
N GLU A 568 2.52 -5.49 26.10
CA GLU A 568 3.33 -4.68 25.18
C GLU A 568 4.63 -4.23 25.84
N TYR A 569 4.57 -3.80 27.10
CA TYR A 569 5.76 -3.48 27.88
C TYR A 569 6.67 -4.69 28.08
N ARG A 570 6.09 -5.89 28.25
CA ARG A 570 6.84 -7.14 28.38
C ARG A 570 7.74 -7.40 27.18
N ASN A 571 7.25 -7.10 25.98
CA ASN A 571 7.98 -7.31 24.73
C ASN A 571 9.17 -6.35 24.55
N LEU A 572 9.29 -5.30 25.36
CA LEU A 572 10.49 -4.47 25.38
C LEU A 572 11.62 -5.20 26.12
N LYS A 573 12.87 -4.92 25.73
CA LYS A 573 14.02 -5.53 26.40
C LYS A 573 14.03 -5.19 27.90
N GLY A 574 14.06 -6.24 28.73
CA GLY A 574 14.01 -6.15 30.18
C GLY A 574 12.60 -6.06 30.78
N GLY A 575 11.54 -6.10 29.96
CA GLY A 575 10.14 -5.97 30.38
C GLY A 575 9.62 -7.16 31.18
N ASP A 576 10.01 -8.39 30.83
CA ASP A 576 9.58 -9.64 31.50
C ASP A 576 9.71 -9.62 33.03
N LYS A 577 10.70 -8.88 33.55
CA LYS A 577 10.95 -8.77 35.00
C LYS A 577 9.87 -7.98 35.73
N TYR A 578 9.30 -6.96 35.08
CA TYR A 578 8.43 -5.98 35.73
C TYR A 578 6.95 -6.17 35.39
N GLU A 579 6.65 -6.84 34.27
CA GLU A 579 5.29 -6.87 33.72
C GLU A 579 4.51 -8.15 34.05
N PRO A 580 3.42 -8.06 34.82
CA PRO A 580 2.61 -9.22 35.21
C PRO A 580 1.85 -9.81 34.02
N HIS A 581 1.70 -11.13 33.97
CA HIS A 581 0.79 -11.78 33.01
C HIS A 581 -0.65 -11.56 33.44
N GLU A 582 -1.40 -10.82 32.63
CA GLU A 582 -2.81 -10.52 32.88
C GLU A 582 -3.70 -11.36 31.96
N PRO A 583 -4.85 -11.86 32.45
CA PRO A 583 -5.78 -12.63 31.61
C PRO A 583 -6.53 -11.75 30.60
N ALA A 584 -6.57 -10.43 30.81
CA ALA A 584 -7.25 -9.47 29.96
C ALA A 584 -6.47 -8.14 29.89
N ASP A 585 -5.42 -8.12 29.07
CA ASP A 585 -4.53 -6.97 28.88
C ASP A 585 -5.28 -5.67 28.51
N LEU A 586 -6.45 -5.77 27.85
CA LEU A 586 -7.28 -4.60 27.50
C LEU A 586 -7.74 -3.81 28.74
N LEU A 587 -8.10 -4.52 29.82
CA LEU A 587 -8.66 -3.94 31.05
C LEU A 587 -7.64 -3.86 32.20
N GLY A 588 -6.43 -4.38 31.95
CA GLY A 588 -5.38 -4.58 32.94
C GLY A 588 -4.65 -3.32 33.39
N TRP A 589 -3.42 -3.50 33.87
CA TRP A 589 -2.59 -2.45 34.45
C TRP A 589 -1.99 -1.54 33.37
N ARG A 590 -2.72 -0.47 33.02
CA ARG A 590 -2.36 0.50 31.96
C ARG A 590 -2.95 1.89 32.23
N GLY A 591 -2.43 2.89 31.50
CA GLY A 591 -2.83 4.30 31.61
C GLY A 591 -2.69 4.83 33.04
N ALA A 592 -3.65 5.64 33.49
CA ALA A 592 -3.58 6.32 34.78
C ALA A 592 -3.26 5.42 35.98
N SER A 593 -3.77 4.18 36.02
CA SER A 593 -3.54 3.25 37.14
C SER A 593 -2.08 2.83 37.30
N ARG A 594 -1.30 2.91 36.21
CA ARG A 594 0.13 2.62 36.20
C ARG A 594 0.94 3.81 36.72
N TYR A 595 0.53 5.04 36.43
CA TYR A 595 1.32 6.24 36.72
C TYR A 595 1.51 6.54 38.20
N TYR A 596 0.52 6.23 39.05
CA TYR A 596 0.62 6.43 40.50
C TYR A 596 1.01 5.18 41.27
N ASP A 597 1.18 4.03 40.61
CA ASP A 597 1.55 2.79 41.28
C ASP A 597 2.99 2.89 41.81
N PRO A 598 3.25 2.54 43.09
CA PRO A 598 4.60 2.59 43.65
C PRO A 598 5.66 1.82 42.85
N LYS A 599 5.28 0.80 42.08
CA LYS A 599 6.19 0.01 41.23
C LYS A 599 6.64 0.76 39.98
N TYR A 600 5.85 1.73 39.49
CA TYR A 600 6.05 2.34 38.19
C TYR A 600 6.17 3.88 38.24
N ILE A 601 5.80 4.53 39.34
CA ILE A 601 5.81 6.00 39.47
C ILE A 601 7.14 6.65 39.04
N GLU A 602 8.28 6.01 39.30
CA GLU A 602 9.59 6.53 38.87
C GLU A 602 9.78 6.51 37.34
N ALA A 603 9.19 5.55 36.63
CA ALA A 603 9.16 5.54 35.17
C ALA A 603 8.30 6.69 34.61
N PHE A 604 7.11 6.91 35.18
CA PHE A 604 6.23 7.99 34.76
C PHE A 604 6.86 9.38 34.96
N LYS A 605 7.64 9.57 36.04
CA LYS A 605 8.42 10.80 36.24
C LYS A 605 9.40 11.09 35.09
N LEU A 606 9.93 10.05 34.41
CA LEU A 606 10.79 10.25 33.24
C LEU A 606 10.01 10.78 32.03
N GLU A 607 8.78 10.31 31.79
CA GLU A 607 7.88 10.88 30.77
C GLU A 607 7.58 12.35 31.07
N LEU A 608 7.29 12.69 32.33
CA LEU A 608 7.06 14.07 32.77
C LEU A 608 8.31 14.94 32.59
N ALA A 609 9.49 14.41 32.90
CA ALA A 609 10.76 15.10 32.68
C ALA A 609 11.01 15.37 31.18
N ALA A 610 10.63 14.43 30.29
CA ALA A 610 10.73 14.62 28.85
C ALA A 610 9.81 15.76 28.37
N VAL A 611 8.55 15.79 28.80
CA VAL A 611 7.60 16.87 28.50
C VAL A 611 8.13 18.22 29.00
N LYS A 612 8.66 18.25 30.22
CA LYS A 612 9.24 19.45 30.82
C LYS A 612 10.44 19.94 30.00
N LYS A 613 11.33 19.04 29.60
CA LYS A 613 12.47 19.34 28.72
C LYS A 613 12.02 19.96 27.40
N VAL A 614 11.04 19.38 26.72
CA VAL A 614 10.51 19.94 25.45
C VAL A 614 9.94 21.34 25.64
N ARG A 615 9.17 21.57 26.71
CA ARG A 615 8.52 22.87 26.95
C ARG A 615 9.49 23.94 27.48
N GLN A 616 10.45 23.56 28.32
CA GLN A 616 11.32 24.50 29.04
C GLN A 616 12.67 24.70 28.35
N GLU A 617 13.34 23.61 27.96
CA GLU A 617 14.65 23.69 27.30
C GLU A 617 14.51 23.93 25.79
N PHE A 618 13.61 23.21 25.11
CA PHE A 618 13.42 23.42 23.66
C PHE A 618 12.50 24.59 23.32
N GLY A 619 11.82 25.15 24.31
CA GLY A 619 10.94 26.31 24.16
C GLY A 619 9.62 26.04 23.43
N LEU A 620 9.24 24.78 23.21
CA LEU A 620 8.07 24.40 22.42
C LEU A 620 6.79 24.43 23.28
N LYS A 621 6.19 25.61 23.40
CA LYS A 621 5.00 25.86 24.25
C LYS A 621 3.68 25.33 23.67
N ASN A 622 3.66 24.91 22.41
CA ASN A 622 2.49 24.32 21.76
C ASN A 622 2.22 22.86 22.15
N LEU A 623 3.10 22.23 22.95
CA LEU A 623 2.93 20.87 23.47
C LEU A 623 2.03 20.82 24.70
N ASN A 624 0.91 20.12 24.60
CA ASN A 624 0.02 19.77 25.70
C ASN A 624 0.05 18.25 25.93
N VAL A 625 -0.57 17.80 27.02
CA VAL A 625 -0.55 16.37 27.38
C VAL A 625 -1.94 15.82 27.64
N MET A 626 -2.10 14.51 27.50
CA MET A 626 -3.33 13.78 27.71
C MET A 626 -3.10 12.53 28.55
N ILE A 627 -3.96 12.34 29.55
CA ILE A 627 -3.96 11.17 30.44
C ILE A 627 -4.91 10.10 29.86
N PRO A 628 -4.40 8.93 29.44
CA PRO A 628 -5.24 7.80 29.02
C PRO A 628 -5.75 6.97 30.20
N PHE A 629 -6.81 6.22 29.94
CA PHE A 629 -7.37 5.12 30.75
C PHE A 629 -7.58 5.47 32.23
N CYS A 630 -8.06 6.69 32.50
CA CYS A 630 -8.33 7.20 33.83
C CYS A 630 -9.72 6.77 34.32
N ARG A 631 -9.78 5.81 35.24
CA ARG A 631 -11.01 5.11 35.65
C ARG A 631 -11.82 5.89 36.68
N THR A 632 -11.16 6.61 37.59
CA THR A 632 -11.84 7.28 38.70
C THR A 632 -11.33 8.70 38.93
N ILE A 633 -12.16 9.51 39.61
CA ILE A 633 -11.80 10.87 40.03
C ILE A 633 -10.54 10.89 40.87
N GLU A 634 -10.36 9.88 41.71
CA GLU A 634 -9.19 9.74 42.58
C GLU A 634 -7.92 9.45 41.77
N GLU A 635 -8.00 8.71 40.66
CA GLU A 635 -6.85 8.53 39.75
C GLU A 635 -6.48 9.86 39.08
N ALA A 636 -7.47 10.61 38.59
CA ALA A 636 -7.23 11.94 38.00
C ALA A 636 -6.55 12.89 39.00
N ARG A 637 -7.01 12.88 40.26
CA ARG A 637 -6.38 13.65 41.35
C ARG A 637 -4.93 13.24 41.57
N LYS A 638 -4.66 11.94 41.75
CA LYS A 638 -3.30 11.42 41.98
C LYS A 638 -2.34 11.76 40.84
N VAL A 639 -2.75 11.50 39.59
CA VAL A 639 -1.89 11.75 38.42
C VAL A 639 -1.59 13.25 38.27
N THR A 640 -2.61 14.11 38.40
CA THR A 640 -2.39 15.57 38.29
C THR A 640 -1.59 16.15 39.46
N GLU A 641 -1.64 15.55 40.64
CA GLU A 641 -0.75 15.87 41.77
C GLU A 641 0.70 15.50 41.50
N ILE A 642 0.96 14.31 40.92
CA ILE A 642 2.31 13.90 40.50
C ILE A 642 2.85 14.87 39.44
N MET A 643 2.05 15.19 38.42
CA MET A 643 2.43 16.18 37.39
C MET A 643 2.80 17.54 38.01
N ARG A 644 1.99 18.01 38.97
CA ARG A 644 2.26 19.26 39.70
C ARG A 644 3.56 19.19 40.49
N ALA A 645 3.81 18.08 41.18
CA ALA A 645 5.04 17.86 41.96
C ALA A 645 6.30 17.89 41.07
N GLU A 646 6.22 17.37 39.85
CA GLU A 646 7.32 17.41 38.87
C GLU A 646 7.44 18.77 38.12
N GLY A 647 6.55 19.72 38.43
CA GLY A 647 6.57 21.09 37.91
C GLY A 647 5.81 21.30 36.60
N LEU A 648 4.91 20.38 36.23
CA LEU A 648 3.97 20.54 35.12
C LEU A 648 2.60 20.97 35.67
N VAL A 649 2.39 22.28 35.72
CA VAL A 649 1.16 22.90 36.26
C VAL A 649 0.32 23.48 35.12
N ARG A 650 -0.98 23.16 35.12
CA ARG A 650 -1.95 23.73 34.19
C ARG A 650 -1.89 25.26 34.22
N SER A 651 -1.92 25.87 33.05
CA SER A 651 -1.87 27.32 32.88
C SER A 651 -2.61 27.71 31.59
N VAL A 652 -2.51 28.99 31.19
CA VAL A 652 -3.02 29.42 29.88
C VAL A 652 -2.27 28.72 28.75
N ASP A 653 -0.96 28.50 28.92
CA ASP A 653 -0.06 27.95 27.89
C ASP A 653 0.20 26.45 28.00
N PHE A 654 -0.32 25.79 29.04
CA PHE A 654 -0.18 24.34 29.24
C PHE A 654 -1.51 23.75 29.69
N LYS A 655 -2.06 22.89 28.84
CA LYS A 655 -3.33 22.20 29.04
C LYS A 655 -3.08 20.71 29.33
N VAL A 656 -3.91 20.16 30.21
CA VAL A 656 -3.96 18.74 30.50
C VAL A 656 -5.32 18.22 30.07
N TYR A 657 -5.31 17.32 29.10
CA TYR A 657 -6.49 16.64 28.58
C TYR A 657 -6.63 15.27 29.24
N MET A 658 -7.83 14.68 29.16
CA MET A 658 -8.07 13.29 29.51
C MET A 658 -8.69 12.56 28.33
N MET A 659 -8.28 11.32 28.10
CA MET A 659 -8.94 10.49 27.11
C MET A 659 -10.28 10.02 27.69
N ALA A 660 -11.40 10.40 27.06
CA ALA A 660 -12.73 9.96 27.44
C ALA A 660 -13.04 8.64 26.74
N GLU A 661 -12.67 7.55 27.38
CA GLU A 661 -12.69 6.23 26.76
C GLU A 661 -13.29 5.14 27.64
N ILE A 662 -13.66 5.48 28.88
CA ILE A 662 -14.33 4.60 29.83
C ILE A 662 -15.71 5.17 30.14
N PRO A 663 -16.78 4.35 30.28
CA PRO A 663 -18.12 4.84 30.60
C PRO A 663 -18.17 5.76 31.83
N ALA A 664 -17.32 5.50 32.84
CA ALA A 664 -17.19 6.35 34.02
C ALA A 664 -16.74 7.78 33.69
N ASN A 665 -15.91 7.99 32.66
CA ASN A 665 -15.52 9.34 32.21
C ASN A 665 -16.71 10.14 31.68
N ILE A 666 -17.69 9.45 31.10
CA ILE A 666 -18.89 10.06 30.53
C ILE A 666 -19.88 10.40 31.66
N ILE A 667 -20.15 9.43 32.53
CA ILE A 667 -21.16 9.54 33.60
C ILE A 667 -20.76 10.59 34.64
N LEU A 668 -19.45 10.72 34.93
CA LEU A 668 -18.91 11.62 35.96
C LEU A 668 -18.09 12.77 35.36
N ALA A 669 -18.39 13.17 34.12
CA ALA A 669 -17.65 14.23 33.43
C ALA A 669 -17.62 15.54 34.23
N ASP A 670 -18.73 15.91 34.88
CA ASP A 670 -18.84 17.07 35.77
C ASP A 670 -17.80 17.04 36.91
N GLN A 671 -17.51 15.86 37.45
CA GLN A 671 -16.54 15.67 38.52
C GLN A 671 -15.10 15.65 37.99
N PHE A 672 -14.86 15.11 36.80
CA PHE A 672 -13.53 15.08 36.17
C PHE A 672 -13.06 16.47 35.73
N ASN A 673 -13.98 17.36 35.34
CA ASN A 673 -13.72 18.70 34.81
C ASN A 673 -12.78 19.55 35.69
N GLN A 674 -12.79 19.36 37.02
CA GLN A 674 -11.93 20.11 37.92
C GLN A 674 -10.42 19.80 37.73
N TYR A 675 -10.06 18.62 37.22
CA TYR A 675 -8.67 18.16 37.10
C TYR A 675 -8.04 18.42 35.73
N ILE A 676 -8.86 18.67 34.70
CA ILE A 676 -8.42 18.76 33.30
C ILE A 676 -8.96 20.01 32.59
N ASP A 677 -8.44 20.29 31.40
CA ASP A 677 -8.84 21.40 30.54
C ASP A 677 -9.77 20.97 29.40
N GLY A 678 -9.81 19.66 29.10
CA GLY A 678 -10.64 19.10 28.05
C GLY A 678 -10.55 17.59 27.95
N TYR A 679 -11.35 17.03 27.05
CA TYR A 679 -11.39 15.60 26.75
C TYR A 679 -10.97 15.34 25.31
N SER A 680 -10.37 14.19 25.05
CA SER A 680 -10.36 13.57 23.73
C SER A 680 -11.05 12.22 23.80
N ILE A 681 -12.14 12.05 23.07
CA ILE A 681 -12.90 10.80 23.05
C ILE A 681 -12.04 9.72 22.35
N GLY A 682 -11.71 8.66 23.09
CA GLY A 682 -11.14 7.43 22.54
C GLY A 682 -12.26 6.51 22.10
N SER A 683 -12.77 6.72 20.88
CA SER A 683 -14.01 6.07 20.44
C SER A 683 -13.90 4.53 20.35
N ASN A 684 -12.71 4.00 20.07
CA ASN A 684 -12.45 2.56 20.08
C ASN A 684 -12.71 1.92 21.45
N ASP A 685 -11.99 2.36 22.48
CA ASP A 685 -12.11 1.81 23.83
C ASP A 685 -13.47 2.15 24.45
N LEU A 686 -14.02 3.34 24.16
CA LEU A 686 -15.37 3.70 24.60
C LEU A 686 -16.44 2.76 24.03
N THR A 687 -16.37 2.45 22.74
CA THR A 687 -17.30 1.51 22.10
C THR A 687 -17.15 0.11 22.68
N MET A 688 -15.91 -0.39 22.82
CA MET A 688 -15.64 -1.71 23.41
C MET A 688 -16.23 -1.83 24.82
N LEU A 689 -16.07 -0.81 25.65
CA LEU A 689 -16.54 -0.82 27.05
C LEU A 689 -18.04 -0.56 27.20
N LEU A 690 -18.64 0.27 26.35
CA LEU A 690 -20.09 0.50 26.37
C LEU A 690 -20.87 -0.72 25.86
N LEU A 691 -20.34 -1.40 24.84
CA LEU A 691 -21.00 -2.55 24.22
C LEU A 691 -20.57 -3.89 24.86
N GLY A 692 -19.51 -3.89 25.67
CA GLY A 692 -18.96 -5.09 26.27
C GLY A 692 -18.35 -6.05 25.24
N CYS A 693 -17.70 -5.51 24.19
CA CYS A 693 -17.08 -6.29 23.14
C CYS A 693 -15.58 -6.02 23.00
N ASP A 694 -14.82 -7.03 22.59
CA ASP A 694 -13.42 -6.89 22.17
C ASP A 694 -13.39 -7.01 20.64
N ARG A 695 -12.94 -5.95 19.97
CA ARG A 695 -12.84 -5.93 18.50
C ARG A 695 -11.82 -6.92 17.94
N ASN A 696 -10.87 -7.38 18.77
CA ASN A 696 -9.87 -8.39 18.38
C ASN A 696 -10.39 -9.83 18.63
N ASN A 697 -11.60 -9.99 19.16
CA ASN A 697 -12.22 -11.29 19.35
C ASN A 697 -13.15 -11.60 18.18
N ASP A 698 -12.73 -12.50 17.29
CA ASP A 698 -13.45 -12.87 16.06
C ASP A 698 -14.91 -13.29 16.30
N GLY A 699 -15.23 -13.84 17.46
CA GLY A 699 -16.60 -14.28 17.79
C GLY A 699 -17.60 -13.14 17.98
N ILE A 700 -17.13 -11.93 18.36
CA ILE A 700 -18.00 -10.79 18.71
C ILE A 700 -17.59 -9.47 18.04
N SER A 701 -16.49 -9.46 17.26
CA SER A 701 -15.99 -8.26 16.58
C SER A 701 -17.01 -7.62 15.64
N HIS A 702 -17.92 -8.42 15.06
CA HIS A 702 -19.04 -7.94 14.23
C HIS A 702 -20.05 -7.06 15.00
N LEU A 703 -20.05 -7.07 16.34
CA LEU A 703 -20.89 -6.20 17.18
C LEU A 703 -20.24 -4.82 17.42
N PHE A 704 -18.96 -4.65 17.10
CA PHE A 704 -18.25 -3.39 17.24
C PHE A 704 -18.73 -2.39 16.17
N ASP A 705 -19.42 -1.33 16.59
CA ASP A 705 -19.78 -0.20 15.73
C ASP A 705 -19.76 1.10 16.53
N GLU A 706 -18.85 2.00 16.19
CA GLU A 706 -18.70 3.30 16.83
C GLU A 706 -19.91 4.22 16.58
N ARG A 707 -20.74 3.90 15.59
CA ARG A 707 -21.98 4.63 15.26
C ARG A 707 -23.18 4.15 16.06
N ASN A 708 -23.01 3.13 16.90
CA ASN A 708 -24.08 2.60 17.76
C ASN A 708 -24.71 3.73 18.60
N LEU A 709 -26.03 3.67 18.79
CA LEU A 709 -26.79 4.69 19.50
C LEU A 709 -26.29 4.91 20.93
N ALA A 710 -25.86 3.86 21.63
CA ALA A 710 -25.31 3.97 22.99
C ALA A 710 -24.04 4.84 23.00
N VAL A 711 -23.16 4.65 22.02
CA VAL A 711 -21.92 5.42 21.85
C VAL A 711 -22.23 6.87 21.48
N LYS A 712 -23.13 7.09 20.51
CA LYS A 712 -23.54 8.45 20.12
C LYS A 712 -24.19 9.22 21.29
N ARG A 713 -25.08 8.58 22.07
CA ARG A 713 -25.67 9.19 23.27
C ARG A 713 -24.61 9.54 24.32
N ALA A 714 -23.65 8.65 24.56
CA ALA A 714 -22.54 8.89 25.46
C ALA A 714 -21.68 10.09 25.03
N ILE A 715 -21.30 10.15 23.74
CA ILE A 715 -20.51 11.26 23.19
C ILE A 715 -21.27 12.59 23.32
N ARG A 716 -22.55 12.62 22.95
CA ARG A 716 -23.35 13.85 23.03
C ARG A 716 -23.55 14.31 24.47
N HIS A 717 -23.74 13.38 25.40
CA HIS A 717 -23.80 13.69 26.83
C HIS A 717 -22.50 14.31 27.33
N LEU A 718 -21.35 13.69 27.01
CA LEU A 718 -20.03 14.21 27.39
C LEU A 718 -19.81 15.63 26.85
N ILE A 719 -20.05 15.87 25.56
CA ILE A 719 -19.87 17.21 24.95
C ILE A 719 -20.68 18.24 25.74
N LYS A 720 -21.95 17.95 26.00
CA LYS A 720 -22.83 18.85 26.75
C LYS A 720 -22.32 19.14 28.16
N VAL A 721 -21.92 18.12 28.92
CA VAL A 721 -21.48 18.27 30.32
C VAL A 721 -20.11 18.95 30.40
N ALA A 722 -19.18 18.61 29.52
CA ALA A 722 -17.86 19.26 29.45
C ALA A 722 -17.97 20.75 29.12
N HIS A 723 -18.85 21.10 28.16
CA HIS A 723 -19.07 22.49 27.73
C HIS A 723 -19.68 23.38 28.81
N GLN A 724 -20.44 22.83 29.76
CA GLN A 724 -21.00 23.59 30.90
C GLN A 724 -19.90 24.26 31.72
N ASP A 725 -18.72 23.64 31.82
CA ASP A 725 -17.56 24.15 32.54
C ASP A 725 -16.47 24.71 31.61
N GLY A 726 -16.83 24.97 30.34
CA GLY A 726 -15.91 25.51 29.32
C GLY A 726 -14.77 24.57 28.95
N LYS A 727 -14.94 23.25 29.10
CA LYS A 727 -13.94 22.24 28.75
C LYS A 727 -14.07 21.87 27.28
N THR A 728 -12.95 21.85 26.56
CA THR A 728 -12.96 21.46 25.14
C THR A 728 -13.13 19.95 25.00
N VAL A 729 -13.86 19.50 23.98
CA VAL A 729 -14.02 18.09 23.64
C VAL A 729 -13.58 17.85 22.21
N SER A 730 -12.59 16.97 22.06
CA SER A 730 -12.16 16.42 20.78
C SER A 730 -12.52 14.94 20.67
N ILE A 731 -12.37 14.38 19.48
CA ILE A 731 -12.41 12.93 19.25
C ILE A 731 -11.19 12.48 18.46
N CYS A 732 -10.63 11.34 18.84
CA CYS A 732 -9.54 10.68 18.15
C CYS A 732 -9.91 9.23 17.86
N GLY A 733 -9.68 8.79 16.63
CA GLY A 733 -10.11 7.48 16.15
C GLY A 733 -10.24 7.48 14.63
N GLN A 734 -10.51 6.32 14.05
CA GLN A 734 -10.69 6.19 12.61
C GLN A 734 -12.12 6.52 12.18
N ALA A 735 -13.13 6.33 13.04
CA ALA A 735 -14.53 6.62 12.71
C ALA A 735 -14.79 7.96 12.02
N PRO A 736 -14.25 9.11 12.48
CA PRO A 736 -14.48 10.39 11.78
C PRO A 736 -13.79 10.49 10.41
N SER A 737 -12.75 9.68 10.20
CA SER A 737 -12.04 9.56 8.90
C SER A 737 -12.80 8.64 7.94
N GLU A 738 -13.45 7.60 8.46
CA GLU A 738 -14.11 6.55 7.67
C GLU A 738 -15.58 6.82 7.38
N TYR A 739 -16.29 7.45 8.33
CA TYR A 739 -17.75 7.63 8.30
C TYR A 739 -18.13 9.11 8.29
N PRO A 740 -18.37 9.73 7.12
CA PRO A 740 -18.77 11.13 7.01
C PRO A 740 -20.03 11.47 7.82
N GLU A 741 -21.00 10.55 7.92
CA GLU A 741 -22.23 10.71 8.71
C GLU A 741 -21.96 10.77 10.22
N PHE A 742 -20.89 10.13 10.69
CA PHE A 742 -20.47 10.21 12.08
C PHE A 742 -19.83 11.58 12.36
N THR A 743 -19.00 12.08 11.43
CA THR A 743 -18.46 13.44 11.49
C THR A 743 -19.56 14.50 11.48
N GLU A 744 -20.59 14.35 10.66
CA GLU A 744 -21.76 15.24 10.69
C GLU A 744 -22.45 15.21 12.07
N PHE A 745 -22.66 14.03 12.66
CA PHE A 745 -23.24 13.88 13.99
C PHE A 745 -22.41 14.62 15.06
N LEU A 746 -21.08 14.51 15.01
CA LEU A 746 -20.17 15.17 15.95
C LEU A 746 -20.26 16.69 15.83
N VAL A 747 -20.24 17.23 14.62
CA VAL A 747 -20.39 18.68 14.35
C VAL A 747 -21.75 19.17 14.86
N ARG A 748 -22.84 18.45 14.56
CA ARG A 748 -24.19 18.77 15.07
C ARG A 748 -24.30 18.69 16.59
N SER A 749 -23.49 17.85 17.21
CA SER A 749 -23.42 17.71 18.67
C SER A 749 -22.58 18.80 19.33
N GLY A 750 -21.88 19.62 18.54
CA GLY A 750 -21.07 20.75 19.01
C GLY A 750 -19.64 20.38 19.37
N ILE A 751 -19.03 19.37 18.74
CA ILE A 751 -17.63 19.02 19.05
C ILE A 751 -16.66 20.16 18.69
N ASP A 752 -15.62 20.36 19.51
CA ASP A 752 -14.63 21.43 19.28
C ASP A 752 -13.59 21.02 18.23
N TYR A 753 -13.10 19.78 18.30
CA TYR A 753 -12.10 19.27 17.36
C TYR A 753 -12.36 17.84 16.92
N VAL A 754 -12.04 17.55 15.65
CA VAL A 754 -12.03 16.19 15.12
C VAL A 754 -10.61 15.86 14.65
N SER A 755 -10.02 14.80 15.22
CA SER A 755 -8.66 14.38 14.89
C SER A 755 -8.69 13.17 13.94
N VAL A 756 -8.24 13.36 12.70
CA VAL A 756 -8.29 12.37 11.61
C VAL A 756 -6.90 11.93 11.16
N ASN A 757 -6.83 10.89 10.33
CA ASN A 757 -5.56 10.51 9.71
C ASN A 757 -5.07 11.62 8.74
N PRO A 758 -3.74 11.80 8.55
CA PRO A 758 -3.19 12.91 7.77
C PRO A 758 -3.72 13.02 6.33
N ASP A 759 -3.99 11.88 5.68
CA ASP A 759 -4.58 11.78 4.35
C ASP A 759 -6.00 12.36 4.27
N MET A 760 -6.77 12.27 5.36
CA MET A 760 -8.17 12.72 5.41
C MET A 760 -8.36 14.18 5.82
N VAL A 761 -7.32 14.86 6.33
CA VAL A 761 -7.40 16.25 6.83
C VAL A 761 -8.10 17.20 5.85
N LYS A 762 -7.69 17.19 4.58
CA LYS A 762 -8.24 18.10 3.56
C LYS A 762 -9.71 17.82 3.26
N ALA A 763 -10.07 16.54 3.14
CA ALA A 763 -11.43 16.11 2.87
C ALA A 763 -12.35 16.43 4.06
N THR A 764 -11.91 16.11 5.27
CA THR A 764 -12.67 16.39 6.50
C THR A 764 -12.89 17.89 6.70
N LYS A 765 -11.89 18.75 6.41
CA LYS A 765 -12.06 20.21 6.50
C LYS A 765 -13.12 20.75 5.55
N LYS A 766 -13.17 20.23 4.31
CA LYS A 766 -14.22 20.58 3.34
C LYS A 766 -15.60 20.06 3.79
N ASN A 767 -15.66 18.84 4.32
CA ASN A 767 -16.91 18.24 4.81
C ASN A 767 -17.47 18.99 6.01
N VAL A 768 -16.64 19.32 7.01
CA VAL A 768 -17.07 20.07 8.19
C VAL A 768 -17.57 21.46 7.81
N ALA A 769 -16.88 22.17 6.91
CA ALA A 769 -17.38 23.44 6.38
C ALA A 769 -18.77 23.30 5.71
N HIS A 770 -18.97 22.22 4.94
CA HIS A 770 -20.26 21.92 4.33
C HIS A 770 -21.35 21.63 5.38
N TYR A 771 -21.03 20.85 6.42
CA TYR A 771 -21.99 20.52 7.49
C TYR A 771 -22.39 21.74 8.31
N GLU A 772 -21.44 22.58 8.70
CA GLU A 772 -21.71 23.83 9.41
C GLU A 772 -22.57 24.78 8.57
N GLN A 773 -22.24 24.93 7.28
CA GLN A 773 -23.04 25.73 6.35
C GLN A 773 -24.47 25.18 6.24
N ARG A 774 -24.63 23.85 6.16
CA ARG A 774 -25.94 23.21 6.13
C ARG A 774 -26.72 23.50 7.42
N ILE A 775 -26.10 23.40 8.59
CA ILE A 775 -26.75 23.70 9.89
C ILE A 775 -27.26 25.14 9.92
N LEU A 776 -26.46 26.10 9.46
CA LEU A 776 -26.85 27.51 9.38
C LEU A 776 -28.03 27.73 8.42
N LEU A 777 -27.99 27.11 7.24
CA LEU A 777 -29.08 27.20 6.26
C LEU A 777 -30.37 26.54 6.77
N ASP A 778 -30.27 25.39 7.43
CA ASP A 778 -31.41 24.67 8.00
C ASP A 778 -32.09 25.52 9.09
N GLN A 779 -31.31 26.18 9.96
CA GLN A 779 -31.81 27.11 10.97
C GLN A 779 -32.43 28.37 10.36
N ALA A 780 -31.81 28.95 9.32
CA ALA A 780 -32.31 30.16 8.68
C ALA A 780 -33.59 29.95 7.85
N THR A 781 -33.73 28.78 7.22
CA THR A 781 -34.85 28.48 6.31
C THR A 781 -36.00 27.74 7.00
N GLY A 782 -35.73 27.01 8.08
CA GLY A 782 -36.70 26.11 8.71
C GLY A 782 -37.08 24.89 7.85
N LEU A 783 -36.42 24.69 6.70
CA LEU A 783 -36.67 23.61 5.73
C LEU A 783 -35.68 22.44 5.86
N GLY A 784 -34.82 22.47 6.88
CA GLY A 784 -33.83 21.43 7.13
C GLY A 784 -34.44 20.06 7.44
N ARG A 785 -33.72 18.98 7.08
CA ARG A 785 -34.10 17.64 7.50
C ARG A 785 -34.04 17.55 9.03
N LYS A 786 -35.15 17.18 9.66
CA LYS A 786 -35.17 16.89 11.10
C LYS A 786 -34.43 15.57 11.33
N ASP A 787 -33.43 15.60 12.20
CA ASP A 787 -32.84 14.36 12.72
C ASP A 787 -33.90 13.62 13.54
N GLN A 788 -34.24 12.41 13.12
CA GLN A 788 -35.26 11.59 13.78
C GLN A 788 -34.70 10.80 14.95
N THR A 789 -33.38 10.83 15.16
CA THR A 789 -32.70 10.06 16.19
C THR A 789 -32.73 10.80 17.52
N ASP A 790 -33.27 10.17 18.56
CA ASP A 790 -33.21 10.71 19.92
C ASP A 790 -31.85 10.38 20.56
N TYR A 791 -31.00 11.41 20.67
CA TYR A 791 -29.68 11.32 21.31
C TYR A 791 -29.69 11.74 22.77
N ASN A 792 -30.85 11.96 23.39
CA ASN A 792 -30.90 12.20 24.82
C ASN A 792 -30.61 10.91 25.60
N TRP A 793 -29.83 11.06 26.66
CA TRP A 793 -29.49 10.01 27.62
C TRP A 793 -30.59 9.89 28.67
#